data_AF-B0RC95-F1
#
_entry.id   AF-B0RC95-F1
#
_cell.length_a   1.000
_cell.length_b   1.000
_cell.length_c   1.000
_cell.angle_alpha   90.00
_cell.angle_beta   90.00
_cell.angle_gamma   90.00
#
_symmetry.space_group_name_H-M   'P 1'
#
loop_
_entity.id
_entity.type
_entity.pdbx_description
1 polymer ?
#
loop_
_entity_poly.entity_id
_entity_poly.type
_entity_poly.pdbx_seq_one_letter_code
_entity_poly.pdbx_strand_id
1 'polypeptide(L)'
;MTTARRRALVGLLSLALVASAQAGMATSAIAAPAPVGTDAVGTTAVTFTTAPQPSITGTAQVGSTLFAVTGTWAPQPDSFTFKWWSDGVAISGATGSAYTLVAADAAKKITLTVTANKAGYTSLAKSSAATATVAAAPAPAAFTTIPTPTITGTPKVGTPLTAATDTWAPVPTTFSYRWFVANVAVTGATTSTYTPVAADVGKRITVTVTGSRTGYTTAAKTSAASAAVVAAPVTTPSTFTTVPTPTITGSAQVGATLTATPGTWAPVPTTFSYRWFVANVAVTGATASTYVPIAADLGKRITVTVTGARSGYTQASKTSAASAAVVAAPVTSPSTFTTVPTPTIVGTAQVGATLTAAPGTWAPVPTTLSYRWFVANVAVTGATASTYVPVAADLGKRITVTVTGARSGYTSAAKTSAGTAAVIAAPAAKAFAIASAPTVTGSASVGGVLTASTGTWSPAPAFTYQWTVGTTAITGATGSTYTVGTADLGKTITVTITAKLAGYVTTSKTSVATAAVGKPAIASTQPVIVGDAKVGYTLRVVPGLWTPKPSFSYVWYANDVKIAGATSNDFVVTTAELGKRITATVVGTASGFSNTARTSARTAAVVAENVQLPQQPWYSTVTGGVYLDSVRPENLITDGYIEVTDPDYGWDKAGTQFTGGSFAITGLRAGEYSLRAYVEVAGEYIEQYLGPTRDYRAAQTFAVQADGTVRIDMVVKRAATVSGTVTAADGSPVENALVTVTGATEDDWYGGSAYTDYFGRFTVRDIQPGTYKVQYSAPSPNPSGLTGEWYGDADDESSATVVTVANWSQTVIGINAVLDVGARMTGWIYDSNYASVADATVYVVPVSSAVEGTTPYSARHVQTDASGDFEMTGIVPGDYYIYVSATRYSAPALAAQWVGGTGTLATASVYRATRGTQMSSVYAQLAVSPSVTTTVTGLAAAGWDSDYAVVNLYQGGSIKYSEYSWYGAAAFIKDIAPGTYQVAVTYHRGTELKAYWWNGGTYADRSEIVVRAGDSISIVAKAITRVAPAGARLVR
;
A
#
# COMPACT_ATOMS: atom_id res chain seq x y z
N MET A 1 -7.31 -45.75 -12.49
CA MET A 1 -7.37 -46.09 -11.05
C MET A 1 -6.01 -45.73 -10.44
N THR A 2 -5.84 -44.58 -9.78
CA THR A 2 -6.29 -44.21 -8.41
C THR A 2 -5.55 -44.97 -7.30
N THR A 3 -4.92 -44.37 -6.27
CA THR A 3 -4.48 -42.97 -6.01
C THR A 3 -3.42 -42.99 -4.89
N ALA A 4 -2.71 -41.87 -4.67
CA ALA A 4 -2.17 -41.43 -3.38
C ALA A 4 -0.87 -42.07 -2.80
N ARG A 5 0.28 -41.51 -3.19
CA ARG A 5 1.39 -41.21 -2.25
C ARG A 5 2.04 -39.85 -2.59
N ARG A 6 1.94 -38.86 -1.70
CA ARG A 6 2.85 -37.70 -1.60
C ARG A 6 2.86 -37.11 -0.19
N ARG A 7 4.04 -37.08 0.45
CA ARG A 7 4.58 -36.00 1.32
C ARG A 7 5.89 -36.47 1.99
N ALA A 8 7.04 -35.98 1.53
CA ALA A 8 8.29 -35.88 2.31
C ALA A 8 9.31 -34.93 1.62
N LEU A 9 9.86 -34.02 2.43
CA LEU A 9 11.08 -33.20 2.34
C LEU A 9 11.77 -32.85 0.99
N VAL A 10 11.72 -31.55 0.66
CA VAL A 10 12.84 -30.57 0.67
C VAL A 10 14.30 -31.09 0.55
N GLY A 11 14.99 -30.67 -0.53
CA GLY A 11 16.25 -29.91 -0.42
C GLY A 11 17.60 -30.57 -0.76
N LEU A 12 18.11 -30.35 -1.99
CA LEU A 12 19.52 -30.02 -2.27
C LEU A 12 19.75 -29.52 -3.72
N LEU A 13 20.76 -28.63 -3.85
CA LEU A 13 21.34 -27.97 -5.04
C LEU A 13 21.80 -28.95 -6.15
N SER A 14 22.11 -28.58 -7.41
CA SER A 14 21.89 -27.41 -8.29
C SER A 14 22.40 -27.75 -9.72
N LEU A 15 21.99 -26.98 -10.74
CA LEU A 15 22.64 -26.64 -12.05
C LEU A 15 23.92 -27.42 -12.48
N ALA A 16 24.17 -27.80 -13.75
CA ALA A 16 23.54 -27.56 -15.07
C ALA A 16 24.28 -28.41 -16.16
N LEU A 17 24.12 -28.36 -17.50
CA LEU A 17 23.32 -27.56 -18.47
C LEU A 17 23.14 -28.37 -19.80
N VAL A 18 22.22 -27.93 -20.68
CA VAL A 18 22.03 -28.25 -22.14
C VAL A 18 21.99 -29.72 -22.63
N ALA A 19 20.78 -30.21 -22.94
CA ALA A 19 20.45 -30.85 -24.22
C ALA A 19 18.93 -30.83 -24.48
N SER A 20 18.54 -30.22 -25.61
CA SER A 20 17.37 -30.50 -26.48
C SER A 20 16.03 -31.08 -25.96
N ALA A 21 14.96 -30.53 -26.58
CA ALA A 21 13.62 -31.12 -26.78
C ALA A 21 12.57 -31.00 -25.66
N GLN A 22 11.59 -30.11 -25.88
CA GLN A 22 10.26 -30.18 -25.28
C GLN A 22 9.50 -31.41 -25.83
N ALA A 23 8.78 -32.14 -24.98
CA ALA A 23 7.77 -33.12 -25.42
C ALA A 23 6.72 -33.40 -24.34
N GLY A 24 5.45 -33.05 -24.62
CA GLY A 24 4.24 -33.58 -23.94
C GLY A 24 3.96 -33.10 -22.50
N MET A 25 2.72 -32.86 -22.09
CA MET A 25 1.43 -32.85 -22.80
C MET A 25 0.52 -31.79 -22.18
N ALA A 26 -0.27 -31.10 -23.02
CA ALA A 26 -1.37 -30.25 -22.58
C ALA A 26 -2.65 -31.06 -22.35
N THR A 27 -3.54 -30.57 -21.49
CA THR A 27 -4.93 -31.02 -21.43
C THR A 27 -5.87 -29.93 -21.94
N SER A 28 -6.53 -30.24 -23.07
CA SER A 28 -7.88 -29.79 -23.42
C SER A 28 -8.13 -28.29 -23.61
N ALA A 29 -7.92 -27.81 -24.83
CA ALA A 29 -8.66 -26.69 -25.41
C ALA A 29 -9.31 -27.14 -26.73
N ILE A 30 -10.48 -26.58 -27.06
CA ILE A 30 -11.40 -27.08 -28.09
C ILE A 30 -10.90 -26.69 -29.49
N ALA A 31 -11.03 -27.60 -30.46
CA ALA A 31 -10.51 -27.40 -31.81
C ALA A 31 -11.45 -26.56 -32.70
N ALA A 32 -10.84 -25.64 -33.46
CA ALA A 32 -11.42 -25.03 -34.67
C ALA A 32 -10.50 -25.36 -35.87
N PRO A 33 -11.03 -25.52 -37.09
CA PRO A 33 -10.27 -26.07 -38.21
C PRO A 33 -9.28 -25.05 -38.82
N ALA A 34 -8.17 -25.57 -39.35
CA ALA A 34 -7.09 -24.79 -39.94
C ALA A 34 -7.38 -24.32 -41.38
N PRO A 35 -6.64 -23.31 -41.85
CA PRO A 35 -6.27 -23.20 -43.26
C PRO A 35 -4.75 -23.36 -43.48
N VAL A 36 -4.44 -24.20 -44.47
CA VAL A 36 -3.34 -24.15 -45.46
C VAL A 36 -2.04 -23.41 -45.08
N GLY A 37 -0.91 -24.13 -45.10
CA GLY A 37 0.42 -23.57 -44.83
C GLY A 37 1.13 -23.00 -46.06
N THR A 38 2.15 -22.17 -45.78
CA THR A 38 3.22 -21.79 -46.71
C THR A 38 4.56 -21.73 -45.97
N ASP A 39 5.58 -22.29 -46.62
CA ASP A 39 7.03 -22.04 -46.57
C ASP A 39 7.77 -21.75 -45.25
N ALA A 40 8.81 -22.57 -45.02
CA ALA A 40 9.79 -22.37 -43.98
C ALA A 40 10.74 -21.20 -44.30
N VAL A 41 10.65 -20.13 -43.49
CA VAL A 41 11.65 -19.05 -43.45
C VAL A 41 12.48 -19.17 -42.18
N GLY A 42 13.81 -19.10 -42.31
CA GLY A 42 14.72 -19.14 -41.15
C GLY A 42 14.49 -17.96 -40.23
N THR A 43 14.09 -18.22 -38.99
CA THR A 43 13.79 -17.18 -38.00
C THR A 43 15.07 -16.57 -37.41
N THR A 44 15.55 -15.49 -38.03
CA THR A 44 16.39 -14.51 -37.33
C THR A 44 15.66 -14.04 -36.08
N ALA A 45 16.24 -14.26 -34.91
CA ALA A 45 15.61 -13.95 -33.63
C ALA A 45 15.31 -12.45 -33.51
N VAL A 46 14.03 -12.10 -33.36
CA VAL A 46 13.61 -10.70 -33.26
C VAL A 46 13.97 -10.17 -31.87
N THR A 47 14.51 -8.95 -31.83
CA THR A 47 14.98 -8.30 -30.60
C THR A 47 14.07 -7.13 -30.22
N PHE A 48 14.06 -6.77 -28.94
CA PHE A 48 13.42 -5.54 -28.48
C PHE A 48 14.13 -4.33 -29.10
N THR A 49 13.36 -3.47 -29.77
CA THR A 49 13.83 -2.22 -30.38
C THR A 49 14.01 -1.11 -29.35
N THR A 50 13.22 -1.13 -28.26
CA THR A 50 13.36 -0.21 -27.13
C THR A 50 13.42 -1.02 -25.82
N ALA A 51 14.51 -0.83 -25.06
CA ALA A 51 14.76 -1.53 -23.80
C ALA A 51 15.39 -0.57 -22.77
N PRO A 52 14.56 0.20 -22.03
CA PRO A 52 15.03 1.21 -21.08
C PRO A 52 15.76 0.58 -19.90
N GLN A 53 16.59 1.39 -19.23
CA GLN A 53 17.17 0.98 -17.95
C GLN A 53 16.09 1.08 -16.86
N PRO A 54 15.83 0.00 -16.08
CA PRO A 54 14.88 0.08 -14.99
C PRO A 54 15.41 0.98 -13.88
N SER A 55 14.52 1.60 -13.10
CA SER A 55 14.88 2.36 -11.91
C SER A 55 14.25 1.74 -10.66
N ILE A 56 14.77 2.15 -9.50
CA ILE A 56 14.23 1.80 -8.20
C ILE A 56 13.66 3.07 -7.58
N THR A 57 12.43 2.99 -7.08
CA THR A 57 11.78 4.05 -6.28
C THR A 57 11.55 3.58 -4.85
N GLY A 58 11.23 4.51 -3.95
CA GLY A 58 11.12 4.25 -2.51
C GLY A 58 12.36 4.69 -1.72
N THR A 59 12.21 4.80 -0.40
CA THR A 59 13.27 5.27 0.50
C THR A 59 14.28 4.16 0.77
N ALA A 60 15.57 4.45 0.59
CA ALA A 60 16.64 3.53 0.97
C ALA A 60 16.87 3.56 2.50
N GLN A 61 15.96 2.94 3.26
CA GLN A 61 16.03 2.82 4.72
C GLN A 61 15.50 1.45 5.17
N VAL A 62 16.13 0.84 6.18
CA VAL A 62 15.65 -0.44 6.75
C VAL A 62 14.18 -0.30 7.19
N GLY A 63 13.33 -1.22 6.72
CA GLY A 63 11.89 -1.22 6.94
C GLY A 63 11.07 -0.52 5.84
N SER A 64 11.69 0.27 4.97
CA SER A 64 11.03 0.82 3.77
C SER A 64 10.98 -0.19 2.62
N THR A 65 9.97 -0.06 1.76
CA THR A 65 9.84 -0.88 0.54
C THR A 65 10.35 -0.12 -0.67
N LEU A 66 11.20 -0.79 -1.45
CA LEU A 66 11.68 -0.36 -2.75
C LEU A 66 10.83 -0.97 -3.86
N PHE A 67 10.56 -0.22 -4.92
CA PHE A 67 9.71 -0.63 -6.04
C PHE A 67 10.45 -0.59 -7.37
N ALA A 68 10.15 -1.56 -8.23
CA ALA A 68 10.71 -1.73 -9.55
C ALA A 68 9.94 -0.89 -10.59
N VAL A 69 10.65 0.02 -11.27
CA VAL A 69 10.13 0.73 -12.44
C VAL A 69 10.81 0.17 -13.69
N THR A 70 10.03 -0.48 -14.56
CA THR A 70 10.58 -1.19 -15.73
C THR A 70 10.75 -0.31 -16.97
N GLY A 71 10.05 0.81 -17.05
CA GLY A 71 10.00 1.71 -18.21
C GLY A 71 9.19 1.16 -19.40
N THR A 72 9.12 1.93 -20.49
CA THR A 72 8.41 1.55 -21.72
C THR A 72 9.30 0.74 -22.67
N TRP A 73 8.91 -0.49 -22.96
CA TRP A 73 9.63 -1.41 -23.85
C TRP A 73 8.91 -1.54 -25.19
N ALA A 74 9.67 -1.68 -26.28
CA ALA A 74 9.13 -1.89 -27.63
C ALA A 74 9.76 -3.13 -28.28
N PRO A 75 8.96 -4.07 -28.83
CA PRO A 75 7.51 -4.20 -28.58
C PRO A 75 7.22 -4.49 -27.10
N GLN A 76 5.97 -4.30 -26.69
CA GLN A 76 5.57 -4.42 -25.28
C GLN A 76 5.71 -5.90 -24.78
N PRO A 77 6.49 -6.18 -23.71
CA PRO A 77 6.73 -7.54 -23.20
C PRO A 77 5.50 -8.19 -22.54
N ASP A 78 5.27 -9.48 -22.82
CA ASP A 78 4.15 -10.22 -22.23
C ASP A 78 4.31 -10.42 -20.71
N SER A 79 5.55 -10.37 -20.19
CA SER A 79 5.84 -10.39 -18.76
C SER A 79 7.23 -9.85 -18.41
N PHE A 80 7.41 -9.47 -17.14
CA PHE A 80 8.70 -9.17 -16.53
C PHE A 80 9.02 -10.14 -15.40
N THR A 81 10.30 -10.49 -15.25
CA THR A 81 10.82 -11.16 -14.05
C THR A 81 11.86 -10.29 -13.36
N PHE A 82 11.83 -10.26 -12.03
CA PHE A 82 12.64 -9.38 -11.20
C PHE A 82 13.67 -10.18 -10.40
N LYS A 83 14.81 -9.56 -10.12
CA LYS A 83 15.83 -10.12 -9.22
C LYS A 83 16.57 -8.99 -8.51
N TRP A 84 16.42 -8.92 -7.19
CA TRP A 84 17.07 -7.89 -6.38
C TRP A 84 18.45 -8.36 -5.89
N TRP A 85 19.35 -7.40 -5.68
CA TRP A 85 20.73 -7.62 -5.26
C TRP A 85 21.14 -6.58 -4.20
N SER A 86 21.93 -7.01 -3.21
CA SER A 86 22.47 -6.19 -2.12
C SER A 86 24.00 -6.17 -2.26
N ASP A 87 24.58 -5.02 -2.57
CA ASP A 87 26.00 -4.84 -2.98
C ASP A 87 26.49 -5.85 -4.04
N GLY A 88 25.64 -6.15 -5.03
CA GLY A 88 25.97 -7.08 -6.11
C GLY A 88 25.88 -8.57 -5.74
N VAL A 89 25.40 -8.91 -4.54
CA VAL A 89 25.03 -10.28 -4.15
C VAL A 89 23.52 -10.45 -4.31
N ALA A 90 23.08 -11.50 -5.01
CA ALA A 90 21.67 -11.73 -5.27
C ALA A 90 20.90 -12.03 -3.96
N ILE A 91 19.79 -11.32 -3.75
CA ILE A 91 18.92 -11.50 -2.58
C ILE A 91 18.01 -12.71 -2.86
N SER A 92 18.19 -13.78 -2.09
CA SER A 92 17.44 -15.02 -2.29
C SER A 92 15.94 -14.82 -2.01
N GLY A 93 15.08 -15.26 -2.94
CA GLY A 93 13.62 -15.12 -2.83
C GLY A 93 13.05 -13.75 -3.24
N ALA A 94 13.89 -12.72 -3.41
CA ALA A 94 13.44 -11.41 -3.88
C ALA A 94 13.23 -11.39 -5.40
N THR A 95 12.08 -11.89 -5.85
CA THR A 95 11.70 -12.00 -7.28
C THR A 95 10.43 -11.22 -7.66
N GLY A 96 9.83 -10.47 -6.73
CA GLY A 96 8.70 -9.58 -6.99
C GLY A 96 9.14 -8.20 -7.51
N SER A 97 8.18 -7.42 -7.99
CA SER A 97 8.36 -6.01 -8.40
C SER A 97 8.58 -5.05 -7.22
N ALA A 98 8.56 -5.55 -5.97
CA ALA A 98 8.87 -4.78 -4.78
C ALA A 98 9.81 -5.58 -3.86
N TYR A 99 10.60 -4.88 -3.05
CA TYR A 99 11.50 -5.45 -2.06
C TYR A 99 11.56 -4.60 -0.79
N THR A 100 11.12 -5.16 0.34
CA THR A 100 11.23 -4.50 1.65
C THR A 100 12.63 -4.67 2.22
N LEU A 101 13.28 -3.55 2.52
CA LEU A 101 14.65 -3.49 3.03
C LEU A 101 14.75 -4.08 4.43
N VAL A 102 15.61 -5.08 4.61
CA VAL A 102 15.83 -5.73 5.91
C VAL A 102 17.07 -5.18 6.60
N ALA A 103 17.25 -5.48 7.89
CA ALA A 103 18.44 -5.06 8.64
C ALA A 103 19.77 -5.54 8.02
N ALA A 104 19.74 -6.64 7.26
CA ALA A 104 20.90 -7.15 6.53
C ALA A 104 21.31 -6.30 5.32
N ASP A 105 20.46 -5.37 4.86
CA ASP A 105 20.77 -4.41 3.79
C ASP A 105 21.33 -3.09 4.32
N ALA A 106 21.30 -2.85 5.63
CA ALA A 106 21.81 -1.62 6.23
C ALA A 106 23.25 -1.32 5.78
N ALA A 107 23.51 -0.06 5.42
CA ALA A 107 24.75 0.46 4.83
C ALA A 107 25.14 -0.11 3.45
N LYS A 108 24.37 -1.04 2.87
CA LYS A 108 24.57 -1.57 1.52
C LYS A 108 23.76 -0.78 0.50
N LYS A 109 24.01 -0.99 -0.80
CA LYS A 109 23.17 -0.48 -1.88
C LYS A 109 22.38 -1.60 -2.53
N ILE A 110 21.13 -1.30 -2.89
CA ILE A 110 20.27 -2.23 -3.61
C ILE A 110 20.32 -1.94 -5.12
N THR A 111 20.42 -2.99 -5.92
CA THR A 111 20.19 -2.96 -7.37
C THR A 111 19.15 -4.00 -7.77
N LEU A 112 18.48 -3.75 -8.89
CA LEU A 112 17.44 -4.60 -9.44
C LEU A 112 17.83 -5.02 -10.86
N THR A 113 17.68 -6.29 -11.20
CA THR A 113 17.65 -6.76 -12.59
C THR A 113 16.20 -7.06 -12.98
N VAL A 114 15.76 -6.47 -14.09
CA VAL A 114 14.48 -6.75 -14.76
C VAL A 114 14.78 -7.51 -16.05
N THR A 115 14.09 -8.64 -16.27
CA THR A 115 14.15 -9.38 -17.55
C THR A 115 12.78 -9.36 -18.21
N ALA A 116 12.73 -8.76 -19.40
CA ALA A 116 11.55 -8.73 -20.26
C ALA A 116 11.43 -10.04 -21.06
N ASN A 117 10.23 -10.61 -21.14
CA ASN A 117 9.94 -11.81 -21.91
C ASN A 117 8.75 -11.55 -22.86
N LYS A 118 8.89 -11.97 -24.12
CA LYS A 118 7.82 -11.92 -25.12
C LYS A 118 7.89 -13.12 -26.05
N ALA A 119 6.76 -13.74 -26.38
CA ALA A 119 6.70 -14.86 -27.31
C ALA A 119 7.27 -14.48 -28.69
N GLY A 120 8.18 -15.30 -29.21
CA GLY A 120 8.88 -15.06 -30.48
C GLY A 120 10.07 -14.08 -30.42
N TYR A 121 10.35 -13.48 -29.26
CA TYR A 121 11.47 -12.57 -29.04
C TYR A 121 12.51 -13.17 -28.10
N THR A 122 13.76 -12.73 -28.22
CA THR A 122 14.81 -13.11 -27.25
C THR A 122 14.62 -12.31 -25.96
N SER A 123 14.51 -12.98 -24.81
CA SER A 123 14.43 -12.34 -23.49
C SER A 123 15.60 -11.39 -23.25
N LEU A 124 15.34 -10.20 -22.72
CA LEU A 124 16.36 -9.17 -22.54
C LEU A 124 16.35 -8.64 -21.10
N ALA A 125 17.52 -8.71 -20.45
CA ALA A 125 17.72 -8.25 -19.08
C ALA A 125 18.39 -6.86 -19.04
N LYS A 126 17.94 -6.01 -18.12
CA LYS A 126 18.53 -4.71 -17.79
C LYS A 126 18.61 -4.56 -16.28
N SER A 127 19.66 -3.90 -15.79
CA SER A 127 19.86 -3.66 -14.36
C SER A 127 19.79 -2.17 -14.02
N SER A 128 19.21 -1.86 -12.87
CA SER A 128 19.02 -0.49 -12.40
C SER A 128 20.32 0.17 -11.97
N ALA A 129 20.28 1.50 -11.83
CA ALA A 129 21.21 2.18 -10.94
C ALA A 129 21.07 1.64 -9.50
N ALA A 130 22.14 1.72 -8.73
CA ALA A 130 22.12 1.37 -7.32
C ALA A 130 21.42 2.47 -6.50
N THR A 131 20.67 2.08 -5.47
CA THR A 131 20.09 3.03 -4.51
C THR A 131 21.16 3.83 -3.78
N ALA A 132 20.74 4.88 -3.06
CA ALA A 132 21.53 5.37 -1.93
C ALA A 132 21.82 4.22 -0.95
N THR A 133 22.88 4.34 -0.16
CA THR A 133 23.17 3.38 0.92
C THR A 133 22.01 3.33 1.89
N VAL A 134 21.51 2.13 2.17
CA VAL A 134 20.33 1.92 3.02
C VAL A 134 20.62 2.45 4.42
N ALA A 135 19.92 3.51 4.80
CA ALA A 135 20.00 4.10 6.12
C ALA A 135 19.49 3.12 7.18
N ALA A 136 20.06 3.20 8.39
CA ALA A 136 19.48 2.55 9.55
C ALA A 136 18.05 3.08 9.80
N ALA A 137 17.17 2.24 10.33
CA ALA A 137 15.87 2.68 10.81
C ALA A 137 16.05 3.74 11.92
N PRO A 138 15.09 4.69 12.10
CA PRO A 138 15.17 5.66 13.18
C PRO A 138 15.15 4.96 14.54
N ALA A 139 15.82 5.54 15.54
CA ALA A 139 15.74 5.02 16.91
C ALA A 139 14.27 5.10 17.41
N PRO A 140 13.68 4.01 17.94
CA PRO A 140 12.28 4.02 18.37
C PRO A 140 12.06 4.95 19.56
N ALA A 141 10.98 5.73 19.53
CA ALA A 141 10.58 6.61 20.62
C ALA A 141 10.17 5.82 21.89
N ALA A 142 10.16 6.45 23.06
CA ALA A 142 9.75 5.82 24.31
C ALA A 142 8.30 6.16 24.68
N PHE A 143 7.62 5.26 25.40
CA PHE A 143 6.37 5.59 26.07
C PHE A 143 6.64 6.56 27.24
N THR A 144 5.89 7.67 27.28
CA THR A 144 6.01 8.71 28.32
C THR A 144 5.18 8.39 29.57
N THR A 145 4.05 7.68 29.40
CA THR A 145 3.21 7.20 30.53
C THR A 145 2.99 5.70 30.41
N ILE A 146 3.46 4.97 31.43
CA ILE A 146 3.33 3.51 31.55
C ILE A 146 2.63 3.20 32.89
N PRO A 147 1.29 3.04 32.91
CA PRO A 147 0.54 2.75 34.12
C PRO A 147 0.81 1.33 34.64
N THR A 148 0.61 1.13 35.94
CA THR A 148 0.73 -0.19 36.57
C THR A 148 -0.58 -0.96 36.37
N PRO A 149 -0.59 -2.15 35.74
CA PRO A 149 -1.82 -2.91 35.54
C PRO A 149 -2.40 -3.41 36.87
N THR A 150 -3.72 -3.50 36.95
CA THR A 150 -4.45 -4.06 38.09
C THR A 150 -5.06 -5.41 37.74
N ILE A 151 -5.21 -6.30 38.73
CA ILE A 151 -5.90 -7.59 38.57
C ILE A 151 -7.28 -7.47 39.22
N THR A 152 -8.33 -7.74 38.45
CA THR A 152 -9.71 -7.81 38.92
C THR A 152 -10.23 -9.25 38.91
N GLY A 153 -11.24 -9.53 39.75
CA GLY A 153 -11.77 -10.87 39.99
C GLY A 153 -11.23 -11.55 41.25
N THR A 154 -11.92 -12.59 41.71
CA THR A 154 -11.56 -13.34 42.92
C THR A 154 -10.58 -14.47 42.59
N PRO A 155 -9.38 -14.53 43.21
CA PRO A 155 -8.42 -15.60 42.94
C PRO A 155 -8.92 -16.92 43.56
N LYS A 156 -9.62 -17.71 42.75
CA LYS A 156 -10.17 -19.03 43.09
C LYS A 156 -9.98 -19.97 41.91
N VAL A 157 -9.76 -21.25 42.19
CA VAL A 157 -9.63 -22.27 41.13
C VAL A 157 -10.89 -22.30 40.26
N GLY A 158 -10.71 -22.18 38.94
CA GLY A 158 -11.80 -22.23 37.96
C GLY A 158 -12.53 -20.91 37.70
N THR A 159 -12.22 -19.81 38.40
CA THR A 159 -12.79 -18.48 38.13
C THR A 159 -11.77 -17.55 37.47
N PRO A 160 -12.08 -16.88 36.35
CA PRO A 160 -11.12 -16.04 35.65
C PRO A 160 -10.75 -14.78 36.45
N LEU A 161 -9.46 -14.45 36.42
CA LEU A 161 -8.91 -13.14 36.76
C LEU A 161 -8.71 -12.33 35.48
N THR A 162 -8.88 -11.02 35.54
CA THR A 162 -8.74 -10.10 34.40
C THR A 162 -7.67 -9.04 34.67
N ALA A 163 -6.84 -8.75 33.69
CA ALA A 163 -5.86 -7.67 33.73
C ALA A 163 -6.47 -6.38 33.16
N ALA A 164 -6.52 -5.32 33.97
CA ALA A 164 -6.95 -3.99 33.55
C ALA A 164 -5.74 -3.03 33.48
N THR A 165 -5.77 -2.12 32.51
CA THR A 165 -4.75 -1.09 32.29
C THR A 165 -5.39 0.28 32.15
N ASP A 166 -4.90 1.25 32.92
CA ASP A 166 -5.23 2.67 32.70
C ASP A 166 -4.58 3.21 31.41
N THR A 167 -4.77 4.51 31.13
CA THR A 167 -4.31 5.15 29.89
C THR A 167 -2.78 5.22 29.78
N TRP A 168 -2.24 4.66 28.70
CA TRP A 168 -0.83 4.78 28.30
C TRP A 168 -0.63 6.03 27.42
N ALA A 169 0.56 6.62 27.47
CA ALA A 169 0.93 7.72 26.58
C ALA A 169 2.27 7.44 25.87
N PRO A 170 2.35 7.59 24.53
CA PRO A 170 1.21 7.56 23.61
C PRO A 170 0.50 6.19 23.65
N VAL A 171 -0.73 6.10 23.15
CA VAL A 171 -1.53 4.86 23.24
C VAL A 171 -0.89 3.72 22.42
N PRO A 172 -0.63 2.53 22.99
CA PRO A 172 -0.19 1.34 22.27
C PRO A 172 -1.19 0.89 21.20
N THR A 173 -0.71 0.36 20.08
CA THR A 173 -1.59 -0.30 19.08
C THR A 173 -1.90 -1.75 19.47
N THR A 174 -1.06 -2.38 20.29
CA THR A 174 -1.29 -3.75 20.78
C THR A 174 -0.84 -3.91 22.23
N PHE A 175 -1.50 -4.82 22.96
CA PHE A 175 -1.10 -5.31 24.28
C PHE A 175 -0.81 -6.81 24.23
N SER A 176 0.24 -7.23 24.93
CA SER A 176 0.50 -8.64 25.23
C SER A 176 0.60 -8.85 26.74
N TYR A 177 0.08 -9.99 27.19
CA TYR A 177 -0.03 -10.33 28.61
C TYR A 177 0.89 -11.50 28.92
N ARG A 178 1.40 -11.56 30.15
CA ARG A 178 2.10 -12.73 30.68
C ARG A 178 1.74 -12.90 32.14
N TRP A 179 1.07 -13.99 32.46
CA TRP A 179 0.66 -14.30 33.82
C TRP A 179 1.74 -15.10 34.56
N PHE A 180 1.85 -14.86 35.86
CA PHE A 180 2.82 -15.48 36.74
C PHE A 180 2.13 -15.99 38.01
N VAL A 181 2.49 -17.20 38.44
CA VAL A 181 2.05 -17.82 39.69
C VAL A 181 3.28 -17.90 40.61
N ALA A 182 3.24 -17.28 41.78
CA ALA A 182 4.39 -17.18 42.68
C ALA A 182 5.69 -16.71 41.96
N ASN A 183 5.56 -15.70 41.10
CA ASN A 183 6.61 -15.14 40.25
C ASN A 183 7.18 -16.09 39.17
N VAL A 184 6.61 -17.28 38.97
CA VAL A 184 6.96 -18.19 37.86
C VAL A 184 5.97 -17.97 36.72
N ALA A 185 6.47 -17.69 35.51
CA ALA A 185 5.63 -17.45 34.34
C ALA A 185 4.84 -18.70 33.92
N VAL A 186 3.54 -18.54 33.67
CA VAL A 186 2.66 -19.62 33.22
C VAL A 186 2.73 -19.73 31.70
N THR A 187 3.22 -20.87 31.21
CA THR A 187 3.33 -21.13 29.76
C THR A 187 1.95 -21.11 29.08
N GLY A 188 1.81 -20.31 28.03
CA GLY A 188 0.57 -20.19 27.25
C GLY A 188 -0.48 -19.23 27.80
N ALA A 189 -0.31 -18.69 29.02
CA ALA A 189 -1.21 -17.69 29.59
C ALA A 189 -0.84 -16.28 29.06
N THR A 190 -1.30 -15.96 27.85
CA THR A 190 -0.98 -14.71 27.13
C THR A 190 -2.18 -13.81 26.83
N THR A 191 -3.38 -14.21 27.27
CA THR A 191 -4.64 -13.45 27.17
C THR A 191 -4.78 -12.40 28.26
N SER A 192 -5.68 -11.43 28.07
CA SER A 192 -6.07 -10.44 29.10
C SER A 192 -6.72 -11.05 30.34
N THR A 193 -7.05 -12.34 30.31
CA THR A 193 -7.58 -13.12 31.41
C THR A 193 -6.73 -14.36 31.72
N TYR A 194 -6.82 -14.84 32.95
CA TYR A 194 -6.22 -16.10 33.41
C TYR A 194 -7.08 -16.78 34.46
N THR A 195 -7.36 -18.07 34.26
CA THR A 195 -8.16 -18.88 35.19
C THR A 195 -7.22 -19.75 36.04
N PRO A 196 -7.11 -19.53 37.36
CA PRO A 196 -6.26 -20.34 38.22
C PRO A 196 -6.70 -21.82 38.23
N VAL A 197 -5.72 -22.71 38.25
CA VAL A 197 -5.89 -24.17 38.33
C VAL A 197 -5.57 -24.68 39.74
N ALA A 198 -5.88 -25.95 40.02
CA ALA A 198 -5.64 -26.56 41.34
C ALA A 198 -4.18 -26.47 41.83
N ALA A 199 -3.21 -26.40 40.92
CA ALA A 199 -1.79 -26.22 41.24
C ALA A 199 -1.43 -24.82 41.76
N ASP A 200 -2.32 -23.84 41.65
CA ASP A 200 -2.08 -22.44 42.02
C ASP A 200 -2.57 -22.11 43.44
N VAL A 201 -3.31 -23.02 44.07
CA VAL A 201 -3.86 -22.85 45.43
C VAL A 201 -2.77 -22.46 46.43
N GLY A 202 -3.05 -21.44 47.24
CA GLY A 202 -2.12 -20.85 48.21
C GLY A 202 -1.08 -19.90 47.61
N LYS A 203 -0.96 -19.80 46.28
CA LYS A 203 -0.01 -18.92 45.59
C LYS A 203 -0.69 -17.61 45.19
N ARG A 204 0.10 -16.55 45.01
CA ARG A 204 -0.36 -15.26 44.47
C ARG A 204 -0.09 -15.15 42.98
N ILE A 205 -0.93 -14.42 42.28
CA ILE A 205 -0.87 -14.17 40.84
C ILE A 205 -0.39 -12.74 40.58
N THR A 206 0.48 -12.58 39.58
CA THR A 206 0.84 -11.28 38.99
C THR A 206 0.72 -11.36 37.47
N VAL A 207 0.48 -10.22 36.81
CA VAL A 207 0.45 -10.11 35.35
C VAL A 207 1.42 -9.03 34.90
N THR A 208 2.26 -9.32 33.91
CA THR A 208 3.01 -8.31 33.17
C THR A 208 2.27 -7.99 31.89
N VAL A 209 1.94 -6.72 31.70
CA VAL A 209 1.34 -6.21 30.45
C VAL A 209 2.40 -5.43 29.69
N THR A 210 2.56 -5.75 28.42
CA THR A 210 3.52 -5.10 27.51
C THR A 210 2.76 -4.39 26.40
N GLY A 211 2.91 -3.07 26.33
CA GLY A 211 2.38 -2.23 25.25
C GLY A 211 3.38 -2.13 24.11
N SER A 212 2.88 -2.21 22.88
CA SER A 212 3.66 -2.04 21.65
C SER A 212 2.99 -1.06 20.70
N ARG A 213 3.80 -0.27 19.99
CA ARG A 213 3.39 0.67 18.94
C ARG A 213 4.50 0.77 17.91
N THR A 214 4.16 0.76 16.62
CA THR A 214 5.13 0.92 15.53
C THR A 214 5.92 2.22 15.69
N GLY A 215 7.26 2.15 15.60
CA GLY A 215 8.15 3.29 15.84
C GLY A 215 8.45 3.58 17.31
N TYR A 216 7.98 2.76 18.26
CA TYR A 216 8.25 2.90 19.70
C TYR A 216 8.96 1.67 20.28
N THR A 217 9.79 1.90 21.30
CA THR A 217 10.37 0.84 22.13
C THR A 217 9.26 0.23 22.99
N THR A 218 9.11 -1.09 22.96
CA THR A 218 8.09 -1.76 23.78
C THR A 218 8.35 -1.53 25.27
N ALA A 219 7.28 -1.23 26.01
CA ALA A 219 7.35 -1.02 27.45
C ALA A 219 6.45 -2.03 28.15
N ALA A 220 6.90 -2.53 29.30
CA ALA A 220 6.21 -3.55 30.07
C ALA A 220 6.11 -3.14 31.54
N LYS A 221 5.00 -3.48 32.19
CA LYS A 221 4.82 -3.24 33.63
C LYS A 221 4.04 -4.38 34.29
N THR A 222 4.43 -4.71 35.51
CA THR A 222 3.87 -5.84 36.28
C THR A 222 2.91 -5.32 37.33
N SER A 223 1.80 -6.03 37.52
CA SER A 223 0.79 -5.71 38.53
C SER A 223 1.29 -5.92 39.96
N ALA A 224 0.57 -5.37 40.92
CA ALA A 224 0.61 -5.89 42.29
C ALA A 224 0.15 -7.36 42.33
N ALA A 225 0.57 -8.08 43.37
CA ALA A 225 0.20 -9.48 43.55
C ALA A 225 -1.22 -9.63 44.10
N SER A 226 -1.99 -10.59 43.56
CA SER A 226 -3.34 -10.92 44.02
C SER A 226 -3.36 -11.43 45.48
N ALA A 227 -4.56 -11.55 46.05
CA ALA A 227 -4.77 -12.46 47.18
C ALA A 227 -4.40 -13.91 46.78
N ALA A 228 -4.11 -14.77 47.77
CA ALA A 228 -3.74 -16.16 47.50
C ALA A 228 -4.92 -16.94 46.90
N VAL A 229 -4.67 -17.77 45.89
CA VAL A 229 -5.72 -18.55 45.22
C VAL A 229 -6.35 -19.54 46.20
N VAL A 230 -7.67 -19.51 46.35
CA VAL A 230 -8.42 -20.47 47.17
C VAL A 230 -8.90 -21.66 46.34
N ALA A 231 -8.94 -22.84 46.96
CA ALA A 231 -9.41 -24.06 46.31
C ALA A 231 -10.91 -23.99 45.98
N ALA A 232 -11.30 -24.56 44.85
CA ALA A 232 -12.67 -25.01 44.62
C ALA A 232 -12.90 -26.35 45.36
N PRO A 233 -14.13 -26.69 45.80
CA PRO A 233 -14.41 -27.98 46.42
C PRO A 233 -14.08 -29.12 45.45
N VAL A 234 -13.19 -30.02 45.87
CA VAL A 234 -12.60 -31.07 45.03
C VAL A 234 -13.51 -32.29 45.01
N THR A 235 -13.92 -32.71 43.81
CA THR A 235 -14.35 -34.10 43.55
C THR A 235 -13.15 -34.94 43.14
N THR A 236 -13.09 -36.19 43.61
CA THR A 236 -11.96 -37.10 43.41
C THR A 236 -11.79 -37.50 41.93
N PRO A 237 -10.57 -37.43 41.35
CA PRO A 237 -10.31 -37.91 39.98
C PRO A 237 -10.46 -39.43 39.83
N SER A 238 -10.84 -39.86 38.63
CA SER A 238 -11.02 -41.28 38.28
C SER A 238 -9.71 -41.97 37.86
N THR A 239 -9.71 -43.30 37.78
CA THR A 239 -8.55 -44.11 37.35
C THR A 239 -8.80 -44.82 36.02
N PHE A 240 -7.74 -45.11 35.25
CA PHE A 240 -7.86 -45.99 34.08
C PHE A 240 -8.20 -47.42 34.51
N THR A 241 -9.16 -48.05 33.83
CA THR A 241 -9.60 -49.44 34.09
C THR A 241 -8.82 -50.48 33.29
N THR A 242 -8.30 -50.11 32.11
CA THR A 242 -7.47 -50.99 31.27
C THR A 242 -6.20 -50.28 30.81
N VAL A 243 -5.04 -50.84 31.19
CA VAL A 243 -3.70 -50.32 30.88
C VAL A 243 -2.84 -51.47 30.30
N PRO A 244 -2.91 -51.74 28.99
CA PRO A 244 -2.23 -52.86 28.34
C PRO A 244 -0.71 -52.68 28.26
N THR A 245 0.01 -53.79 28.13
CA THR A 245 1.45 -53.81 27.84
C THR A 245 1.69 -53.46 26.37
N PRO A 246 2.50 -52.43 26.05
CA PRO A 246 2.77 -52.05 24.66
C PRO A 246 3.69 -53.08 23.97
N THR A 247 3.56 -53.21 22.64
CA THR A 247 4.40 -54.10 21.82
C THR A 247 5.38 -53.33 20.94
N ILE A 248 6.52 -53.94 20.61
CA ILE A 248 7.49 -53.42 19.65
C ILE A 248 7.43 -54.28 18.38
N THR A 249 7.35 -53.63 17.22
CA THR A 249 7.38 -54.27 15.89
C THR A 249 8.54 -53.72 15.05
N GLY A 250 9.01 -54.49 14.07
CA GLY A 250 10.20 -54.20 13.26
C GLY A 250 11.39 -55.11 13.58
N SER A 251 12.40 -55.14 12.71
CA SER A 251 13.64 -55.89 12.95
C SER A 251 14.59 -55.13 13.87
N ALA A 252 15.08 -55.78 14.91
CA ALA A 252 16.15 -55.24 15.75
C ALA A 252 17.48 -55.34 14.99
N GLN A 253 17.75 -54.36 14.13
CA GLN A 253 18.94 -54.29 13.29
C GLN A 253 19.41 -52.83 13.22
N VAL A 254 20.72 -52.60 13.19
CA VAL A 254 21.29 -51.26 13.06
C VAL A 254 20.76 -50.60 11.77
N GLY A 255 20.12 -49.43 11.91
CA GLY A 255 19.50 -48.68 10.81
C GLY A 255 18.08 -49.10 10.43
N ALA A 256 17.49 -50.13 11.06
CA ALA A 256 16.10 -50.53 10.85
C ALA A 256 15.14 -49.86 11.85
N THR A 257 13.90 -49.60 11.46
CA THR A 257 12.93 -48.90 12.32
C THR A 257 12.15 -49.87 13.22
N LEU A 258 12.20 -49.65 14.52
CA LEU A 258 11.31 -50.23 15.53
C LEU A 258 10.13 -49.29 15.79
N THR A 259 8.93 -49.86 15.99
CA THR A 259 7.67 -49.11 16.20
C THR A 259 6.95 -49.62 17.45
N ALA A 260 6.52 -48.69 18.31
CA ALA A 260 5.78 -48.96 19.54
C ALA A 260 4.25 -48.91 19.32
N THR A 261 3.54 -49.94 19.76
CA THR A 261 2.07 -50.00 19.70
C THR A 261 1.47 -49.97 21.10
N PRO A 262 0.74 -48.92 21.51
CA PRO A 262 0.20 -48.76 22.87
C PRO A 262 -0.82 -49.79 23.35
N GLY A 263 -1.49 -50.51 22.44
CA GLY A 263 -2.65 -51.37 22.75
C GLY A 263 -3.94 -50.58 23.01
N THR A 264 -5.02 -51.28 23.38
CA THR A 264 -6.34 -50.69 23.66
C THR A 264 -6.51 -50.34 25.14
N TRP A 265 -6.65 -49.05 25.44
CA TRP A 265 -6.79 -48.51 26.80
C TRP A 265 -8.25 -48.17 27.13
N ALA A 266 -8.64 -48.29 28.40
CA ALA A 266 -9.98 -47.93 28.86
C ALA A 266 -9.95 -47.08 30.16
N PRO A 267 -10.72 -45.97 30.23
CA PRO A 267 -11.22 -45.23 29.07
C PRO A 267 -10.07 -44.74 28.17
N VAL A 268 -10.34 -44.44 26.90
CA VAL A 268 -9.31 -44.07 25.93
C VAL A 268 -8.58 -42.77 26.37
N PRO A 269 -7.24 -42.76 26.47
CA PRO A 269 -6.43 -41.57 26.71
C PRO A 269 -6.58 -40.53 25.59
N THR A 270 -6.50 -39.25 25.94
CA THR A 270 -6.45 -38.15 24.94
C THR A 270 -5.05 -37.97 24.36
N THR A 271 -4.01 -38.43 25.06
CA THR A 271 -2.61 -38.36 24.61
C THR A 271 -1.81 -39.58 25.06
N PHE A 272 -0.79 -39.93 24.27
CA PHE A 272 0.24 -40.90 24.62
C PHE A 272 1.62 -40.25 24.55
N SER A 273 2.50 -40.59 25.50
CA SER A 273 3.94 -40.28 25.44
C SER A 273 4.78 -41.55 25.51
N TYR A 274 5.94 -41.52 24.84
CA TYR A 274 6.83 -42.67 24.69
C TYR A 274 8.19 -42.35 25.31
N ARG A 275 8.89 -43.38 25.80
CA ARG A 275 10.28 -43.29 26.21
C ARG A 275 10.98 -44.61 25.88
N TRP A 276 12.00 -44.55 25.03
CA TRP A 276 12.77 -45.74 24.62
C TRP A 276 13.97 -45.99 25.54
N PHE A 277 14.32 -47.26 25.70
CA PHE A 277 15.42 -47.72 26.55
C PHE A 277 16.26 -48.76 25.80
N VAL A 278 17.58 -48.68 25.93
CA VAL A 278 18.55 -49.65 25.42
C VAL A 278 19.20 -50.31 26.63
N ALA A 279 19.13 -51.63 26.75
CA ALA A 279 19.61 -52.37 27.93
C ALA A 279 19.10 -51.77 29.27
N ASN A 280 17.82 -51.36 29.30
CA ASN A 280 17.14 -50.68 30.41
C ASN A 280 17.65 -49.27 30.75
N VAL A 281 18.57 -48.68 29.99
CA VAL A 281 18.99 -47.28 30.12
C VAL A 281 18.17 -46.40 29.17
N ALA A 282 17.55 -45.34 29.68
CA ALA A 282 16.70 -44.45 28.88
C ALA A 282 17.52 -43.69 27.82
N VAL A 283 17.06 -43.69 26.58
CA VAL A 283 17.70 -42.95 25.49
C VAL A 283 17.23 -41.49 25.50
N THR A 284 18.17 -40.57 25.71
CA THR A 284 17.89 -39.12 25.70
C THR A 284 17.31 -38.67 24.36
N GLY A 285 16.18 -37.96 24.39
CA GLY A 285 15.49 -37.45 23.20
C GLY A 285 14.61 -38.46 22.44
N ALA A 286 14.67 -39.75 22.77
CA ALA A 286 13.85 -40.77 22.11
C ALA A 286 12.43 -40.85 22.69
N THR A 287 11.57 -39.90 22.29
CA THR A 287 10.17 -39.76 22.77
C THR A 287 9.10 -39.95 21.68
N ALA A 288 9.51 -40.31 20.46
CA ALA A 288 8.59 -40.65 19.37
C ALA A 288 8.02 -42.08 19.53
N SER A 289 6.96 -42.40 18.77
CA SER A 289 6.41 -43.76 18.68
C SER A 289 7.30 -44.75 17.92
N THR A 290 8.45 -44.30 17.40
CA THR A 290 9.44 -45.10 16.67
C THR A 290 10.86 -44.86 17.19
N TYR A 291 11.75 -45.82 16.94
CA TYR A 291 13.17 -45.75 17.26
C TYR A 291 14.00 -46.51 16.23
N VAL A 292 15.18 -45.98 15.87
CA VAL A 292 16.10 -46.63 14.92
C VAL A 292 17.38 -46.96 15.69
N PRO A 293 17.71 -48.25 15.92
CA PRO A 293 18.94 -48.63 16.60
C PRO A 293 20.18 -48.18 15.84
N ILE A 294 21.15 -47.62 16.55
CA ILE A 294 22.45 -47.18 16.04
C ILE A 294 23.51 -48.25 16.29
N ALA A 295 24.70 -48.07 15.72
CA ALA A 295 25.82 -49.03 15.88
C ALA A 295 26.19 -49.28 17.35
N ALA A 296 25.97 -48.32 18.24
CA ALA A 296 26.20 -48.45 19.68
C ALA A 296 25.18 -49.37 20.39
N ASP A 297 24.07 -49.72 19.75
CA ASP A 297 23.02 -50.59 20.30
C ASP A 297 23.21 -52.06 19.93
N LEU A 298 24.20 -52.38 19.08
CA LEU A 298 24.53 -53.72 18.63
C LEU A 298 24.67 -54.69 19.82
N GLY A 299 24.00 -55.84 19.73
CA GLY A 299 23.93 -56.86 20.78
C GLY A 299 23.01 -56.53 21.96
N LYS A 300 22.51 -55.30 22.09
CA LYS A 300 21.61 -54.88 23.18
C LYS A 300 20.15 -55.09 22.80
N ARG A 301 19.27 -55.13 23.81
CA ARG A 301 17.81 -55.22 23.63
C ARG A 301 17.13 -53.88 23.92
N ILE A 302 16.03 -53.64 23.24
CA ILE A 302 15.26 -52.39 23.27
C ILE A 302 13.93 -52.60 24.00
N THR A 303 13.55 -51.68 24.87
CA THR A 303 12.20 -51.59 25.48
C THR A 303 11.62 -50.18 25.33
N VAL A 304 10.30 -50.04 25.43
CA VAL A 304 9.61 -48.74 25.38
C VAL A 304 8.57 -48.65 26.49
N THR A 305 8.57 -47.54 27.23
CA THR A 305 7.49 -47.19 28.17
C THR A 305 6.51 -46.25 27.49
N VAL A 306 5.22 -46.57 27.57
CA VAL A 306 4.11 -45.75 27.04
C VAL A 306 3.26 -45.27 28.20
N THR A 307 2.97 -43.98 28.25
CA THR A 307 2.13 -43.33 29.27
C THR A 307 0.90 -42.72 28.62
N GLY A 308 -0.29 -43.03 29.16
CA GLY A 308 -1.57 -42.48 28.72
C GLY A 308 -2.11 -41.44 29.70
N ALA A 309 -2.61 -40.32 29.19
CA ALA A 309 -3.21 -39.25 29.98
C ALA A 309 -4.59 -38.83 29.46
N ARG A 310 -5.49 -38.44 30.38
CA ARG A 310 -6.83 -37.90 30.11
C ARG A 310 -7.22 -36.93 31.24
N SER A 311 -7.85 -35.81 30.91
CA SER A 311 -8.32 -34.85 31.93
C SER A 311 -9.35 -35.50 32.87
N GLY A 312 -9.24 -35.21 34.17
CA GLY A 312 -10.06 -35.84 35.22
C GLY A 312 -9.63 -37.26 35.62
N TYR A 313 -8.53 -37.79 35.05
CA TYR A 313 -8.00 -39.12 35.35
C TYR A 313 -6.54 -39.08 35.83
N THR A 314 -6.17 -39.99 36.74
CA THR A 314 -4.76 -40.23 37.10
C THR A 314 -4.02 -40.89 35.93
N GLN A 315 -2.85 -40.36 35.54
CA GLN A 315 -2.04 -40.95 34.47
C GLN A 315 -1.60 -42.38 34.79
N ALA A 316 -1.49 -43.24 33.77
CA ALA A 316 -0.96 -44.59 33.91
C ALA A 316 0.08 -44.89 32.83
N SER A 317 1.01 -45.82 33.10
CA SER A 317 2.06 -46.22 32.15
C SER A 317 2.38 -47.71 32.21
N LYS A 318 2.88 -48.26 31.10
CA LYS A 318 3.40 -49.64 30.97
C LYS A 318 4.62 -49.69 30.06
N THR A 319 5.51 -50.64 30.34
CA THR A 319 6.73 -50.89 29.56
C THR A 319 6.59 -52.18 28.75
N SER A 320 7.08 -52.19 27.52
CA SER A 320 7.03 -53.33 26.61
C SER A 320 7.90 -54.50 27.07
N ALA A 321 7.66 -55.67 26.50
CA ALA A 321 8.69 -56.72 26.44
C ALA A 321 9.93 -56.23 25.66
N ALA A 322 11.07 -56.85 25.92
CA ALA A 322 12.33 -56.50 25.27
C ALA A 322 12.44 -57.11 23.86
N SER A 323 12.94 -56.32 22.90
CA SER A 323 13.20 -56.78 21.54
C SER A 323 14.20 -57.95 21.48
N ALA A 324 14.35 -58.57 20.30
CA ALA A 324 15.56 -59.32 19.98
C ALA A 324 16.81 -58.42 20.13
N ALA A 325 17.98 -59.02 20.32
CA ALA A 325 19.24 -58.28 20.35
C ALA A 325 19.50 -57.63 18.98
N VAL A 326 19.95 -56.37 18.96
CA VAL A 326 20.19 -55.64 17.71
C VAL A 326 21.33 -56.30 16.92
N VAL A 327 21.06 -56.70 15.68
CA VAL A 327 22.07 -57.31 14.79
C VAL A 327 22.68 -56.29 13.82
N ALA A 328 23.85 -56.62 13.27
CA ALA A 328 24.50 -55.82 12.24
C ALA A 328 23.80 -56.00 10.89
N ALA A 329 23.83 -54.97 10.04
CA ALA A 329 23.45 -55.11 8.64
C ALA A 329 24.52 -55.89 7.87
N PRO A 330 24.17 -56.74 6.89
CA PRO A 330 25.14 -57.48 6.09
C PRO A 330 26.00 -56.52 5.25
N VAL A 331 27.32 -56.59 5.44
CA VAL A 331 28.31 -55.78 4.72
C VAL A 331 28.88 -56.57 3.55
N THR A 332 28.78 -56.03 2.33
CA THR A 332 29.57 -56.49 1.17
C THR A 332 30.86 -55.67 1.08
N SER A 333 31.98 -56.34 0.82
CA SER A 333 33.29 -55.68 0.72
C SER A 333 33.35 -54.72 -0.49
N PRO A 334 33.90 -53.50 -0.35
CA PRO A 334 34.02 -52.56 -1.46
C PRO A 334 35.09 -52.99 -2.47
N SER A 335 34.86 -52.64 -3.74
CA SER A 335 35.77 -52.91 -4.86
C SER A 335 36.96 -51.94 -4.92
N THR A 336 37.89 -52.17 -5.85
CA THR A 336 39.07 -51.30 -6.09
C THR A 336 39.13 -50.79 -7.53
N PHE A 337 39.80 -49.66 -7.74
CA PHE A 337 40.11 -49.17 -9.10
C PHE A 337 41.16 -50.07 -9.75
N THR A 338 40.92 -50.45 -11.01
CA THR A 338 41.83 -51.28 -11.82
C THR A 338 42.87 -50.47 -12.59
N THR A 339 42.55 -49.21 -12.94
CA THR A 339 43.49 -48.28 -13.60
C THR A 339 43.52 -46.94 -12.89
N VAL A 340 44.71 -46.57 -12.40
CA VAL A 340 45.00 -45.32 -11.68
C VAL A 340 46.19 -44.63 -12.35
N PRO A 341 45.95 -43.75 -13.35
CA PRO A 341 47.00 -43.13 -14.15
C PRO A 341 47.81 -42.08 -13.37
N THR A 342 49.04 -41.84 -13.81
CA THR A 342 49.87 -40.72 -13.32
C THR A 342 49.45 -39.43 -14.03
N PRO A 343 49.04 -38.36 -13.33
CA PRO A 343 48.61 -37.11 -13.96
C PRO A 343 49.79 -36.32 -14.55
N THR A 344 49.52 -35.49 -15.55
CA THR A 344 50.51 -34.57 -16.16
C THR A 344 50.13 -33.11 -15.94
N ILE A 345 51.11 -32.20 -15.99
CA ILE A 345 50.90 -30.75 -15.89
C ILE A 345 51.17 -30.11 -17.25
N VAL A 346 50.24 -29.30 -17.73
CA VAL A 346 50.33 -28.54 -18.99
C VAL A 346 50.46 -27.05 -18.66
N GLY A 347 51.34 -26.34 -19.37
CA GLY A 347 51.62 -24.91 -19.19
C GLY A 347 53.10 -24.63 -18.90
N THR A 348 53.50 -23.36 -19.01
CA THR A 348 54.86 -22.92 -18.66
C THR A 348 54.96 -22.61 -17.17
N ALA A 349 55.98 -23.13 -16.50
CA ALA A 349 56.28 -22.80 -15.11
C ALA A 349 56.89 -21.38 -15.06
N GLN A 350 56.04 -20.38 -14.95
CA GLN A 350 56.41 -18.96 -14.90
C GLN A 350 55.50 -18.24 -13.90
N VAL A 351 56.04 -17.28 -13.15
CA VAL A 351 55.25 -16.46 -12.21
C VAL A 351 54.13 -15.74 -12.97
N GLY A 352 52.88 -15.98 -12.54
CA GLY A 352 51.68 -15.43 -13.18
C GLY A 352 51.14 -16.19 -14.39
N ALA A 353 51.77 -17.28 -14.84
CA ALA A 353 51.26 -18.16 -15.90
C ALA A 353 50.42 -19.31 -15.33
N THR A 354 49.39 -19.76 -16.06
CA THR A 354 48.53 -20.86 -15.59
C THR A 354 49.10 -22.23 -15.94
N LEU A 355 49.21 -23.09 -14.92
CA LEU A 355 49.44 -24.53 -15.02
C LEU A 355 48.10 -25.28 -14.87
N THR A 356 47.92 -26.35 -15.65
CA THR A 356 46.68 -27.16 -15.68
C THR A 356 47.00 -28.64 -15.47
N ALA A 357 46.25 -29.30 -14.59
CA ALA A 357 46.39 -30.73 -14.31
C ALA A 357 45.53 -31.58 -15.27
N ALA A 358 46.17 -32.52 -15.98
CA ALA A 358 45.50 -33.52 -16.79
C ALA A 358 45.46 -34.87 -16.03
N PRO A 359 44.28 -35.36 -15.60
CA PRO A 359 44.16 -36.48 -14.66
C PRO A 359 44.31 -37.88 -15.26
N GLY A 360 44.38 -38.00 -16.60
CA GLY A 360 44.44 -39.28 -17.31
C GLY A 360 43.13 -40.09 -17.30
N THR A 361 43.15 -41.29 -17.88
CA THR A 361 41.99 -42.19 -17.98
C THR A 361 41.98 -43.21 -16.84
N TRP A 362 40.92 -43.21 -16.02
CA TRP A 362 40.76 -44.08 -14.85
C TRP A 362 39.76 -45.22 -15.13
N ALA A 363 39.96 -46.39 -14.51
CA ALA A 363 39.05 -47.54 -14.61
C ALA A 363 38.78 -48.15 -13.22
N PRO A 364 37.51 -48.40 -12.84
CA PRO A 364 36.32 -47.78 -13.42
C PRO A 364 36.39 -46.25 -13.32
N VAL A 365 35.59 -45.52 -14.11
CA VAL A 365 35.60 -44.04 -14.03
C VAL A 365 35.15 -43.58 -12.62
N PRO A 366 35.92 -42.72 -11.93
CA PRO A 366 35.53 -42.10 -10.66
C PRO A 366 34.29 -41.22 -10.81
N THR A 367 33.46 -41.13 -9.76
CA THR A 367 32.37 -40.14 -9.73
C THR A 367 32.85 -38.76 -9.28
N THR A 368 34.04 -38.68 -8.69
CA THR A 368 34.69 -37.43 -8.28
C THR A 368 36.20 -37.52 -8.50
N LEU A 369 36.80 -36.40 -8.94
CA LEU A 369 38.25 -36.16 -8.93
C LEU A 369 38.53 -34.95 -8.04
N SER A 370 39.55 -35.04 -7.20
CA SER A 370 40.05 -33.92 -6.38
C SER A 370 41.54 -33.71 -6.63
N TYR A 371 41.95 -32.44 -6.62
CA TYR A 371 43.32 -32.01 -6.91
C TYR A 371 43.97 -31.45 -5.65
N ARG A 372 45.28 -31.59 -5.54
CA ARG A 372 46.09 -30.89 -4.53
C ARG A 372 47.43 -30.53 -5.14
N TRP A 373 47.75 -29.24 -5.19
CA TRP A 373 49.02 -28.75 -5.74
C TRP A 373 50.10 -28.65 -4.66
N PHE A 374 51.34 -28.84 -5.08
CA PHE A 374 52.52 -28.84 -4.23
C PHE A 374 53.64 -28.01 -4.89
N VAL A 375 54.32 -27.20 -4.08
CA VAL A 375 55.50 -26.42 -4.47
C VAL A 375 56.69 -27.03 -3.72
N ALA A 376 57.72 -27.49 -4.43
CA ALA A 376 58.87 -28.17 -3.83
C ALA A 376 58.45 -29.33 -2.88
N ASN A 377 57.43 -30.10 -3.29
CA ASN A 377 56.79 -31.19 -2.52
C ASN A 377 56.06 -30.77 -1.23
N VAL A 378 55.93 -29.47 -0.92
CA VAL A 378 55.09 -28.95 0.16
C VAL A 378 53.71 -28.62 -0.39
N ALA A 379 52.65 -29.13 0.24
CA ALA A 379 51.28 -28.89 -0.22
C ALA A 379 50.89 -27.41 -0.08
N VAL A 380 50.35 -26.82 -1.14
CA VAL A 380 49.88 -25.43 -1.13
C VAL A 380 48.46 -25.38 -0.56
N THR A 381 48.29 -24.67 0.56
CA THR A 381 46.98 -24.50 1.22
C THR A 381 45.97 -23.86 0.27
N GLY A 382 44.78 -24.45 0.16
CA GLY A 382 43.70 -23.96 -0.70
C GLY A 382 43.84 -24.25 -2.20
N ALA A 383 45.00 -24.74 -2.67
CA ALA A 383 45.21 -25.07 -4.08
C ALA A 383 44.62 -26.44 -4.43
N THR A 384 43.29 -26.49 -4.61
CA THR A 384 42.52 -27.72 -4.90
C THR A 384 41.76 -27.69 -6.23
N ALA A 385 41.93 -26.65 -7.04
CA ALA A 385 41.39 -26.57 -8.40
C ALA A 385 42.20 -27.44 -9.38
N SER A 386 41.66 -27.69 -10.58
CA SER A 386 42.39 -28.34 -11.68
C SER A 386 43.49 -27.47 -12.30
N THR A 387 43.67 -26.23 -11.82
CA THR A 387 44.68 -25.28 -12.27
C THR A 387 45.44 -24.65 -11.09
N TYR A 388 46.63 -24.14 -11.36
CA TYR A 388 47.48 -23.41 -10.42
C TYR A 388 48.24 -22.29 -11.13
N VAL A 389 48.39 -21.13 -10.50
CA VAL A 389 49.18 -20.01 -11.02
C VAL A 389 50.36 -19.78 -10.08
N PRO A 390 51.62 -20.04 -10.50
CA PRO A 390 52.77 -19.84 -9.65
C PRO A 390 52.93 -18.37 -9.24
N VAL A 391 53.25 -18.14 -7.98
CA VAL A 391 53.49 -16.82 -7.40
C VAL A 391 54.98 -16.53 -7.29
N ALA A 392 55.36 -15.29 -6.95
CA ALA A 392 56.77 -14.90 -6.82
C ALA A 392 57.55 -15.77 -5.80
N ALA A 393 56.87 -16.29 -4.77
CA ALA A 393 57.45 -17.22 -3.80
C ALA A 393 57.77 -18.62 -4.36
N ASP A 394 57.30 -18.96 -5.55
CA ASP A 394 57.55 -20.24 -6.22
C ASP A 394 58.74 -20.20 -7.16
N LEU A 395 59.31 -19.01 -7.40
CA LEU A 395 60.45 -18.79 -8.29
C LEU A 395 61.60 -19.78 -7.98
N GLY A 396 62.11 -20.44 -9.02
CA GLY A 396 63.15 -21.48 -8.91
C GLY A 396 62.67 -22.85 -8.39
N LYS A 397 61.43 -22.99 -7.90
CA LYS A 397 60.88 -24.25 -7.38
C LYS A 397 60.13 -25.01 -8.48
N ARG A 398 59.93 -26.32 -8.27
CA ARG A 398 59.12 -27.18 -9.16
C ARG A 398 57.73 -27.39 -8.58
N ILE A 399 56.74 -27.52 -9.46
CA ILE A 399 55.33 -27.73 -9.13
C ILE A 399 54.93 -29.18 -9.43
N THR A 400 54.19 -29.82 -8.52
CA THR A 400 53.54 -31.13 -8.72
C THR A 400 52.07 -31.07 -8.31
N VAL A 401 51.25 -31.99 -8.85
CA VAL A 401 49.83 -32.12 -8.48
C VAL A 401 49.49 -33.57 -8.15
N THR A 402 48.78 -33.80 -7.05
CA THR A 402 48.15 -35.08 -6.73
C THR A 402 46.69 -35.05 -7.14
N VAL A 403 46.25 -36.08 -7.86
CA VAL A 403 44.86 -36.31 -8.26
C VAL A 403 44.33 -37.54 -7.54
N THR A 404 43.19 -37.40 -6.87
CA THR A 404 42.50 -38.49 -6.14
C THR A 404 41.13 -38.74 -6.74
N GLY A 405 40.86 -39.99 -7.12
CA GLY A 405 39.57 -40.46 -7.63
C GLY A 405 38.79 -41.26 -6.58
N ALA A 406 37.49 -41.00 -6.47
CA ALA A 406 36.57 -41.74 -5.59
C ALA A 406 35.25 -42.08 -6.29
N ARG A 407 34.66 -43.22 -5.88
CA ARG A 407 33.39 -43.76 -6.38
C ARG A 407 32.70 -44.56 -5.26
N SER A 408 31.38 -44.44 -5.12
CA SER A 408 30.64 -45.19 -4.10
C SER A 408 30.77 -46.71 -4.32
N GLY A 409 30.96 -47.46 -3.24
CA GLY A 409 31.27 -48.90 -3.28
C GLY A 409 32.70 -49.25 -3.68
N TYR A 410 33.58 -48.26 -3.88
CA TYR A 410 35.00 -48.46 -4.21
C TYR A 410 35.92 -47.75 -3.20
N THR A 411 37.08 -48.35 -2.95
CA THR A 411 38.17 -47.69 -2.21
C THR A 411 38.80 -46.60 -3.09
N SER A 412 38.97 -45.38 -2.56
CA SER A 412 39.58 -44.26 -3.31
C SER A 412 41.07 -44.50 -3.61
N ALA A 413 41.54 -43.96 -4.72
CA ALA A 413 42.94 -44.07 -5.15
C ALA A 413 43.50 -42.72 -5.60
N ALA A 414 44.81 -42.52 -5.50
CA ALA A 414 45.48 -41.26 -5.82
C ALA A 414 46.85 -41.45 -6.49
N LYS A 415 47.23 -40.50 -7.35
CA LYS A 415 48.56 -40.42 -7.99
C LYS A 415 49.05 -38.98 -8.10
N THR A 416 50.37 -38.79 -8.04
CA THR A 416 51.05 -37.49 -8.12
C THR A 416 51.81 -37.37 -9.43
N SER A 417 51.79 -36.18 -10.04
CA SER A 417 52.47 -35.89 -11.31
C SER A 417 53.99 -35.86 -11.17
N ALA A 418 54.68 -35.95 -12.31
CA ALA A 418 56.04 -35.45 -12.41
C ALA A 418 56.10 -33.93 -12.12
N GLY A 419 57.25 -33.45 -11.66
CA GLY A 419 57.47 -32.04 -11.39
C GLY A 419 57.72 -31.22 -12.66
N THR A 420 57.19 -30.00 -12.71
CA THR A 420 57.49 -29.04 -13.79
C THR A 420 58.97 -28.68 -13.88
N ALA A 421 59.35 -27.95 -14.92
CA ALA A 421 60.54 -27.11 -14.88
C ALA A 421 60.47 -26.12 -13.69
N ALA A 422 61.62 -25.57 -13.29
CA ALA A 422 61.69 -24.55 -12.25
C ALA A 422 60.94 -23.27 -12.70
N VAL A 423 60.14 -22.68 -11.81
CA VAL A 423 59.36 -21.48 -12.13
C VAL A 423 60.28 -20.29 -12.48
N ILE A 424 60.09 -19.68 -13.65
CA ILE A 424 60.85 -18.51 -14.10
C ILE A 424 60.13 -17.18 -13.83
N ALA A 425 60.88 -16.08 -13.84
CA ALA A 425 60.36 -14.72 -13.64
C ALA A 425 59.63 -14.19 -14.90
N ALA A 426 58.72 -13.23 -14.71
CA ALA A 426 58.06 -12.53 -15.81
C ALA A 426 58.87 -11.29 -16.28
N PRO A 427 58.76 -10.87 -17.55
CA PRO A 427 59.43 -9.66 -18.05
C PRO A 427 58.93 -8.37 -17.40
N ALA A 428 59.81 -7.37 -17.26
CA ALA A 428 59.46 -6.04 -16.76
C ALA A 428 58.69 -5.20 -17.81
N ALA A 429 57.74 -4.37 -17.35
CA ALA A 429 56.93 -3.49 -18.20
C ALA A 429 57.61 -2.15 -18.48
N LYS A 430 57.33 -1.57 -19.66
CA LYS A 430 57.88 -0.29 -20.16
C LYS A 430 57.08 0.93 -19.67
N ALA A 431 57.69 2.11 -19.63
CA ALA A 431 56.98 3.37 -19.35
C ALA A 431 56.45 4.02 -20.66
N PHE A 432 55.40 4.84 -20.55
CA PHE A 432 54.97 5.70 -21.66
C PHE A 432 55.96 6.86 -21.86
N ALA A 433 56.25 7.21 -23.12
CA ALA A 433 57.16 8.29 -23.46
C ALA A 433 56.50 9.69 -23.36
N ILE A 434 55.19 9.75 -23.60
CA ILE A 434 54.36 10.96 -23.42
C ILE A 434 53.09 10.56 -22.67
N ALA A 435 52.73 11.33 -21.64
CA ALA A 435 51.53 11.14 -20.83
C ALA A 435 51.02 12.49 -20.31
N SER A 436 50.23 13.20 -21.13
CA SER A 436 49.70 14.52 -20.81
C SER A 436 48.56 14.48 -19.79
N ALA A 437 48.38 15.57 -19.04
CA ALA A 437 47.23 15.72 -18.13
C ALA A 437 45.95 16.03 -18.92
N PRO A 438 44.79 15.47 -18.51
CA PRO A 438 43.52 15.71 -19.20
C PRO A 438 42.92 17.06 -18.84
N THR A 439 42.04 17.57 -19.71
CA THR A 439 41.27 18.81 -19.49
C THR A 439 39.77 18.52 -19.47
N VAL A 440 39.02 19.39 -18.80
CA VAL A 440 37.55 19.32 -18.70
C VAL A 440 36.95 20.57 -19.34
N THR A 441 35.97 20.40 -20.21
CA THR A 441 35.18 21.49 -20.82
C THR A 441 33.68 21.28 -20.57
N GLY A 442 32.87 22.33 -20.70
CA GLY A 442 31.41 22.28 -20.47
C GLY A 442 30.94 23.17 -19.32
N SER A 443 29.66 23.08 -18.96
CA SER A 443 29.06 23.92 -17.91
C SER A 443 29.09 23.23 -16.54
N ALA A 444 29.81 23.81 -15.59
CA ALA A 444 29.79 23.41 -14.18
C ALA A 444 28.53 23.96 -13.47
N SER A 445 27.37 23.47 -13.88
CA SER A 445 26.05 23.80 -13.31
C SER A 445 25.21 22.53 -13.25
N VAL A 446 24.33 22.38 -12.27
CA VAL A 446 23.42 21.21 -12.22
C VAL A 446 22.64 21.08 -13.53
N GLY A 447 22.61 19.87 -14.11
CA GLY A 447 22.04 19.59 -15.43
C GLY A 447 22.97 19.88 -16.62
N GLY A 448 24.10 20.56 -16.39
CA GLY A 448 25.14 20.79 -17.40
C GLY A 448 25.95 19.53 -17.70
N VAL A 449 26.52 19.45 -18.91
CA VAL A 449 27.40 18.34 -19.32
C VAL A 449 28.85 18.81 -19.33
N LEU A 450 29.71 18.04 -18.67
CA LEU A 450 31.16 18.14 -18.70
C LEU A 450 31.74 17.08 -19.65
N THR A 451 32.81 17.41 -20.36
CA THR A 451 33.50 16.55 -21.34
C THR A 451 34.98 16.49 -21.03
N ALA A 452 35.54 15.27 -21.03
CA ALA A 452 36.95 15.00 -20.75
C ALA A 452 37.75 14.89 -22.05
N SER A 453 38.84 15.65 -22.16
CA SER A 453 39.85 15.50 -23.20
C SER A 453 41.07 14.76 -22.64
N THR A 454 41.53 13.71 -23.33
CA THR A 454 42.57 12.79 -22.85
C THR A 454 44.00 13.35 -22.94
N GLY A 455 44.22 14.40 -23.74
CA GLY A 455 45.56 14.90 -24.05
C GLY A 455 46.37 13.96 -24.95
N THR A 456 47.65 14.28 -25.16
CA THR A 456 48.57 13.47 -25.98
C THR A 456 49.25 12.37 -25.17
N TRP A 457 49.35 11.17 -25.77
CA TRP A 457 49.99 9.98 -25.19
C TRP A 457 50.82 9.24 -26.25
N SER A 458 51.96 8.69 -25.86
CA SER A 458 52.84 7.93 -26.76
C SER A 458 53.54 6.77 -26.05
N PRO A 459 53.46 5.52 -26.57
CA PRO A 459 52.53 5.07 -27.62
C PRO A 459 51.05 5.20 -27.20
N ALA A 460 50.13 5.19 -28.16
CA ALA A 460 48.70 5.36 -27.92
C ALA A 460 48.11 4.19 -27.08
N PRO A 461 47.51 4.45 -25.91
CA PRO A 461 46.90 3.43 -25.05
C PRO A 461 45.38 3.37 -25.19
N ALA A 462 44.76 2.37 -24.56
CA ALA A 462 43.33 2.42 -24.25
C ALA A 462 43.11 3.24 -22.97
N PHE A 463 42.06 4.06 -22.94
CA PHE A 463 41.70 4.92 -21.81
C PHE A 463 40.47 4.42 -21.05
N THR A 464 40.49 4.58 -19.73
CA THR A 464 39.31 4.53 -18.87
C THR A 464 39.19 5.84 -18.08
N TYR A 465 37.96 6.28 -17.82
CA TYR A 465 37.67 7.53 -17.13
C TYR A 465 37.11 7.23 -15.73
N GLN A 466 37.37 8.13 -14.78
CA GLN A 466 36.70 8.17 -13.49
C GLN A 466 36.54 9.64 -13.09
N TRP A 467 35.32 10.14 -13.12
CA TRP A 467 35.02 11.49 -12.62
C TRP A 467 35.00 11.49 -11.08
N THR A 468 35.40 12.60 -10.46
CA THR A 468 35.38 12.78 -9.00
C THR A 468 34.76 14.13 -8.65
N VAL A 469 34.10 14.19 -7.50
CA VAL A 469 33.56 15.42 -6.90
C VAL A 469 34.36 15.73 -5.62
N GLY A 470 35.05 16.86 -5.62
CA GLY A 470 36.17 17.09 -4.70
C GLY A 470 37.20 15.98 -4.82
N THR A 471 37.37 15.20 -3.74
CA THR A 471 38.26 14.03 -3.68
C THR A 471 37.55 12.68 -3.84
N THR A 472 36.21 12.66 -3.96
CA THR A 472 35.41 11.41 -3.95
C THR A 472 35.03 10.98 -5.36
N ALA A 473 35.30 9.71 -5.72
CA ALA A 473 34.92 9.16 -7.01
C ALA A 473 33.39 9.10 -7.20
N ILE A 474 32.91 9.64 -8.31
CA ILE A 474 31.49 9.61 -8.68
C ILE A 474 31.17 8.23 -9.25
N THR A 475 30.36 7.45 -8.54
CA THR A 475 30.05 6.06 -8.90
C THR A 475 29.35 5.99 -10.27
N GLY A 476 29.86 5.16 -11.19
CA GLY A 476 29.29 4.98 -12.53
C GLY A 476 29.67 6.06 -13.56
N ALA A 477 30.30 7.16 -13.14
CA ALA A 477 30.82 8.17 -14.05
C ALA A 477 32.17 7.74 -14.65
N THR A 478 32.11 6.81 -15.61
CA THR A 478 33.28 6.24 -16.31
C THR A 478 33.29 6.52 -17.82
N GLY A 479 32.38 7.36 -18.31
CA GLY A 479 32.35 7.83 -19.70
C GLY A 479 33.27 9.03 -19.93
N SER A 480 33.49 9.37 -21.21
CA SER A 480 34.19 10.59 -21.63
C SER A 480 33.41 11.88 -21.33
N THR A 481 32.14 11.77 -20.95
CA THR A 481 31.29 12.88 -20.50
C THR A 481 30.65 12.58 -19.15
N TYR A 482 30.21 13.63 -18.46
CA TYR A 482 29.49 13.56 -17.19
C TYR A 482 28.44 14.66 -17.09
N THR A 483 27.18 14.28 -16.86
CA THR A 483 26.10 15.24 -16.56
C THR A 483 26.07 15.52 -15.06
N VAL A 484 26.23 16.79 -14.70
CA VAL A 484 26.35 17.27 -13.32
C VAL A 484 25.02 17.13 -12.59
N GLY A 485 25.02 16.47 -11.43
CA GLY A 485 23.84 16.23 -10.60
C GLY A 485 23.59 17.30 -9.54
N THR A 486 22.40 17.29 -8.95
CA THR A 486 22.05 18.17 -7.80
C THR A 486 22.97 17.96 -6.60
N ALA A 487 23.47 16.73 -6.41
CA ALA A 487 24.39 16.36 -5.35
C ALA A 487 25.79 17.01 -5.48
N ASP A 488 26.14 17.55 -6.64
CA ASP A 488 27.43 18.20 -6.88
C ASP A 488 27.42 19.70 -6.57
N LEU A 489 26.24 20.28 -6.32
CA LEU A 489 26.07 21.72 -6.07
C LEU A 489 27.05 22.25 -5.02
N GLY A 490 27.78 23.32 -5.36
CA GLY A 490 28.81 23.93 -4.53
C GLY A 490 30.16 23.21 -4.49
N LYS A 491 30.31 22.06 -5.15
CA LYS A 491 31.56 21.27 -5.19
C LYS A 491 32.24 21.40 -6.55
N THR A 492 33.53 21.11 -6.61
CA THR A 492 34.29 21.07 -7.87
C THR A 492 34.37 19.66 -8.44
N ILE A 493 34.45 19.52 -9.75
CA ILE A 493 34.57 18.23 -10.45
C ILE A 493 35.96 18.08 -11.05
N THR A 494 36.54 16.88 -11.01
CA THR A 494 37.72 16.50 -11.81
C THR A 494 37.45 15.20 -12.59
N VAL A 495 38.30 14.89 -13.57
CA VAL A 495 38.36 13.55 -14.18
C VAL A 495 39.75 12.96 -14.06
N THR A 496 39.83 11.72 -13.60
CA THR A 496 41.06 10.90 -13.68
C THR A 496 40.94 9.96 -14.85
N ILE A 497 41.94 9.98 -15.74
CA ILE A 497 42.03 9.12 -16.91
C ILE A 497 43.18 8.16 -16.71
N THR A 498 42.92 6.86 -16.88
CA THR A 498 43.89 5.78 -16.74
C THR A 498 44.18 5.15 -18.10
N ALA A 499 45.45 5.16 -18.48
CA ALA A 499 45.98 4.58 -19.70
C ALA A 499 46.49 3.15 -19.46
N LYS A 500 46.07 2.22 -20.31
CA LYS A 500 46.52 0.82 -20.30
C LYS A 500 46.98 0.38 -21.69
N LEU A 501 48.17 -0.25 -21.74
CA LEU A 501 48.72 -0.88 -22.93
C LEU A 501 49.52 -2.13 -22.51
N ALA A 502 49.45 -3.20 -23.29
CA ALA A 502 50.12 -4.46 -22.95
C ALA A 502 51.65 -4.30 -22.96
N GLY A 503 52.33 -4.79 -21.91
CA GLY A 503 53.77 -4.61 -21.73
C GLY A 503 54.18 -3.21 -21.26
N TYR A 504 53.23 -2.33 -20.89
CA TYR A 504 53.50 -1.00 -20.31
C TYR A 504 52.95 -0.87 -18.88
N VAL A 505 53.56 0.02 -18.10
CA VAL A 505 53.12 0.41 -16.76
C VAL A 505 51.83 1.22 -16.88
N THR A 506 50.73 0.71 -16.29
CA THR A 506 49.45 1.42 -16.21
C THR A 506 49.66 2.78 -15.54
N THR A 507 49.26 3.86 -16.22
CA THR A 507 49.56 5.24 -15.82
C THR A 507 48.28 6.07 -15.79
N SER A 508 48.07 6.85 -14.74
CA SER A 508 46.88 7.69 -14.57
C SER A 508 47.26 9.18 -14.48
N LYS A 509 46.38 10.05 -14.98
CA LYS A 509 46.49 11.50 -14.89
C LYS A 509 45.12 12.10 -14.54
N THR A 510 45.11 13.11 -13.68
CA THR A 510 43.90 13.80 -13.22
C THR A 510 43.87 15.23 -13.77
N SER A 511 42.68 15.71 -14.11
CA SER A 511 42.48 17.08 -14.61
C SER A 511 42.64 18.11 -13.49
N VAL A 512 42.79 19.38 -13.87
CA VAL A 512 42.43 20.48 -12.98
C VAL A 512 40.95 20.40 -12.60
N ALA A 513 40.61 20.95 -11.44
CA ALA A 513 39.23 21.03 -10.97
C ALA A 513 38.44 22.10 -11.74
N THR A 514 37.16 21.83 -12.00
CA THR A 514 36.23 22.84 -12.52
C THR A 514 36.00 23.95 -11.49
N ALA A 515 35.37 25.04 -11.92
CA ALA A 515 34.67 25.91 -10.98
C ALA A 515 33.65 25.11 -10.13
N ALA A 516 33.30 25.64 -8.95
CA ALA A 516 32.28 25.04 -8.10
C ALA A 516 30.92 25.02 -8.82
N VAL A 517 30.21 23.89 -8.76
CA VAL A 517 28.96 23.69 -9.48
C VAL A 517 27.90 24.69 -9.03
N GLY A 518 27.43 25.51 -9.97
CA GLY A 518 26.36 26.47 -9.74
C GLY A 518 24.96 25.87 -9.86
N LYS A 519 23.96 26.62 -9.35
CA LYS A 519 22.56 26.39 -9.72
C LYS A 519 22.36 26.71 -11.22
N PRO A 520 21.46 25.99 -11.93
CA PRO A 520 21.11 26.33 -13.29
C PRO A 520 20.34 27.65 -13.34
N ALA A 521 20.55 28.43 -14.41
CA ALA A 521 19.77 29.62 -14.68
C ALA A 521 18.36 29.26 -15.18
N ILE A 522 17.39 30.14 -14.94
CA ILE A 522 16.04 29.98 -15.47
C ILE A 522 16.06 30.40 -16.94
N ALA A 523 15.56 29.56 -17.84
CA ALA A 523 15.40 29.95 -19.24
C ALA A 523 14.23 30.95 -19.33
N SER A 524 14.41 32.08 -20.00
CA SER A 524 13.45 33.20 -19.95
C SER A 524 13.46 34.05 -21.23
N THR A 525 12.29 34.44 -21.73
CA THR A 525 12.17 35.47 -22.78
C THR A 525 12.38 36.89 -22.22
N GLN A 526 12.39 37.91 -23.09
CA GLN A 526 12.36 39.30 -22.64
C GLN A 526 10.92 39.70 -22.23
N PRO A 527 10.73 40.37 -21.08
CA PRO A 527 9.44 40.95 -20.69
C PRO A 527 9.00 42.05 -21.65
N VAL A 528 7.68 42.20 -21.81
CA VAL A 528 7.06 43.20 -22.68
C VAL A 528 6.16 44.09 -21.84
N ILE A 529 6.24 45.40 -22.05
CA ILE A 529 5.28 46.34 -21.47
C ILE A 529 4.11 46.49 -22.46
N VAL A 530 2.89 46.36 -21.95
CA VAL A 530 1.63 46.64 -22.65
C VAL A 530 0.90 47.80 -21.97
N GLY A 531 -0.02 48.44 -22.70
CA GLY A 531 -0.67 49.69 -22.29
C GLY A 531 0.00 50.93 -22.86
N ASP A 532 -0.70 52.06 -22.78
CA ASP A 532 -0.28 53.33 -23.36
C ASP A 532 0.60 54.14 -22.40
N ALA A 533 1.75 54.63 -22.89
CA ALA A 533 2.66 55.47 -22.13
C ALA A 533 2.11 56.91 -22.02
N LYS A 534 1.12 57.11 -21.15
CA LYS A 534 0.39 58.37 -20.98
C LYS A 534 0.08 58.63 -19.52
N VAL A 535 0.20 59.89 -19.07
CA VAL A 535 -0.16 60.29 -17.69
C VAL A 535 -1.61 59.89 -17.39
N GLY A 536 -1.81 59.24 -16.23
CA GLY A 536 -3.09 58.72 -15.77
C GLY A 536 -3.42 57.29 -16.22
N TYR A 537 -2.63 56.70 -17.12
CA TYR A 537 -2.84 55.35 -17.66
C TYR A 537 -1.96 54.32 -16.94
N THR A 538 -2.41 53.06 -16.93
CA THR A 538 -1.65 51.93 -16.38
C THR A 538 -0.83 51.24 -17.47
N LEU A 539 0.45 51.05 -17.19
CA LEU A 539 1.34 50.15 -17.93
C LEU A 539 1.43 48.81 -17.19
N ARG A 540 1.27 47.69 -17.91
CA ARG A 540 1.52 46.34 -17.37
C ARG A 540 2.80 45.76 -17.94
N VAL A 541 3.64 45.14 -17.11
CA VAL A 541 4.77 44.31 -17.58
C VAL A 541 4.37 42.83 -17.57
N VAL A 542 4.37 42.22 -18.75
CA VAL A 542 4.15 40.79 -18.95
C VAL A 542 5.52 40.08 -18.94
N PRO A 543 5.79 39.12 -18.04
CA PRO A 543 7.08 38.42 -17.95
C PRO A 543 7.50 37.65 -19.19
N GLY A 544 6.53 37.13 -19.96
CA GLY A 544 6.76 36.18 -21.05
C GLY A 544 7.00 34.74 -20.55
N LEU A 545 7.65 33.91 -21.36
CA LEU A 545 7.86 32.50 -21.09
C LEU A 545 9.10 32.27 -20.22
N TRP A 546 8.95 31.49 -19.14
CA TRP A 546 10.03 31.16 -18.21
C TRP A 546 9.97 29.67 -17.85
N THR A 547 11.11 28.97 -17.94
CA THR A 547 11.19 27.51 -17.70
C THR A 547 12.28 27.18 -16.67
N PRO A 548 11.92 26.61 -15.50
CA PRO A 548 10.54 26.44 -14.99
C PRO A 548 9.85 27.80 -14.70
N LYS A 549 8.51 27.81 -14.57
CA LYS A 549 7.77 29.01 -14.16
C LYS A 549 8.20 29.42 -12.74
N PRO A 550 8.75 30.62 -12.53
CA PRO A 550 9.19 31.08 -11.22
C PRO A 550 8.10 31.93 -10.53
N SER A 551 8.35 32.32 -9.28
CA SER A 551 7.71 33.52 -8.72
C SER A 551 8.41 34.78 -9.24
N PHE A 552 7.64 35.84 -9.46
CA PHE A 552 8.13 37.09 -10.03
C PHE A 552 8.16 38.23 -9.03
N SER A 553 9.12 39.13 -9.21
CA SER A 553 9.14 40.46 -8.57
C SER A 553 9.54 41.51 -9.60
N TYR A 554 9.05 42.73 -9.43
CA TYR A 554 9.10 43.78 -10.45
C TYR A 554 9.83 45.01 -9.94
N VAL A 555 10.58 45.68 -10.83
CA VAL A 555 11.19 46.98 -10.57
C VAL A 555 11.04 47.86 -11.80
N TRP A 556 10.36 49.00 -11.64
CA TRP A 556 10.15 49.96 -12.72
C TRP A 556 11.21 51.07 -12.72
N TYR A 557 11.53 51.59 -13.91
CA TYR A 557 12.52 52.63 -14.14
C TYR A 557 11.99 53.65 -15.15
N ALA A 558 12.32 54.93 -14.95
CA ALA A 558 12.07 56.01 -15.91
C ALA A 558 13.39 56.63 -16.33
N ASN A 559 13.72 56.58 -17.63
CA ASN A 559 15.06 56.91 -18.16
C ASN A 559 16.18 56.22 -17.36
N ASP A 560 16.02 54.92 -17.12
CA ASP A 560 16.93 54.03 -16.36
C ASP A 560 17.11 54.39 -14.87
N VAL A 561 16.39 55.38 -14.34
CA VAL A 561 16.34 55.71 -12.90
C VAL A 561 15.20 54.93 -12.24
N LYS A 562 15.51 54.17 -11.18
CA LYS A 562 14.53 53.36 -10.43
C LYS A 562 13.40 54.22 -9.85
N ILE A 563 12.15 53.83 -10.10
CA ILE A 563 10.96 54.42 -9.49
C ILE A 563 10.76 53.76 -8.11
N ALA A 564 10.71 54.58 -7.06
CA ALA A 564 10.51 54.08 -5.69
C ALA A 564 9.06 53.59 -5.49
N GLY A 565 8.87 52.48 -4.78
CA GLY A 565 7.54 51.91 -4.49
C GLY A 565 6.87 51.14 -5.64
N ALA A 566 7.31 51.33 -6.89
CA ALA A 566 6.77 50.60 -8.04
C ALA A 566 7.30 49.15 -8.11
N THR A 567 6.60 48.23 -7.44
CA THR A 567 6.97 46.80 -7.35
C THR A 567 5.89 45.82 -7.82
N SER A 568 4.75 46.32 -8.31
CA SER A 568 3.70 45.51 -8.94
C SER A 568 4.01 45.20 -10.41
N ASN A 569 3.31 44.23 -11.00
CA ASN A 569 3.28 44.00 -12.44
C ASN A 569 2.56 45.14 -13.19
N ASP A 570 1.78 45.95 -12.49
CA ASP A 570 1.08 47.14 -13.00
C ASP A 570 1.69 48.43 -12.42
N PHE A 571 1.83 49.47 -13.26
CA PHE A 571 2.36 50.78 -12.91
C PHE A 571 1.51 51.91 -13.49
N VAL A 572 0.91 52.73 -12.62
CA VAL A 572 0.16 53.93 -13.03
C VAL A 572 1.14 55.07 -13.30
N VAL A 573 1.12 55.58 -14.53
CA VAL A 573 2.03 56.63 -15.01
C VAL A 573 1.58 58.00 -14.47
N THR A 574 2.49 58.72 -13.79
CA THR A 574 2.17 60.03 -13.21
C THR A 574 2.79 61.18 -14.00
N THR A 575 2.47 62.43 -13.63
CA THR A 575 3.12 63.63 -14.19
C THR A 575 4.63 63.65 -13.95
N ALA A 576 5.15 62.93 -12.95
CA ALA A 576 6.59 62.79 -12.72
C ALA A 576 7.30 62.01 -13.84
N GLU A 577 6.58 61.19 -14.61
CA GLU A 577 7.12 60.39 -15.72
C GLU A 577 7.06 61.11 -17.07
N LEU A 578 6.40 62.27 -17.15
CA LEU A 578 6.19 63.01 -18.41
C LEU A 578 7.50 63.20 -19.20
N GLY A 579 7.48 62.83 -20.49
CA GLY A 579 8.63 62.89 -21.39
C GLY A 579 9.71 61.82 -21.17
N LYS A 580 9.62 61.00 -20.11
CA LYS A 580 10.55 59.89 -19.85
C LYS A 580 10.11 58.63 -20.59
N ARG A 581 11.04 57.70 -20.83
CA ARG A 581 10.75 56.34 -21.31
C ARG A 581 10.81 55.36 -20.14
N ILE A 582 9.85 54.45 -20.10
CA ILE A 582 9.68 53.49 -19.01
C ILE A 582 10.31 52.15 -19.40
N THR A 583 10.93 51.48 -18.43
CA THR A 583 11.29 50.06 -18.50
C THR A 583 10.91 49.35 -17.21
N ALA A 584 10.69 48.04 -17.30
CA ALA A 584 10.43 47.18 -16.16
C ALA A 584 11.45 46.03 -16.16
N THR A 585 12.05 45.77 -15.01
CA THR A 585 12.89 44.59 -14.77
C THR A 585 12.07 43.56 -13.99
N VAL A 586 11.90 42.38 -14.58
CA VAL A 586 11.27 41.22 -13.97
C VAL A 586 12.37 40.30 -13.44
N VAL A 587 12.28 39.93 -12.16
CA VAL A 587 13.19 39.00 -11.51
C VAL A 587 12.43 37.73 -11.13
N GLY A 588 12.76 36.63 -11.80
CA GLY A 588 12.23 35.30 -11.53
C GLY A 588 13.07 34.56 -10.48
N THR A 589 12.39 33.99 -9.48
CA THR A 589 12.95 33.10 -8.45
C THR A 589 12.28 31.72 -8.50
N ALA A 590 13.06 30.65 -8.62
CA ALA A 590 12.56 29.27 -8.57
C ALA A 590 13.46 28.40 -7.68
N SER A 591 12.86 27.49 -6.92
CA SER A 591 13.61 26.59 -6.04
C SER A 591 14.57 25.70 -6.85
N GLY A 592 15.81 25.55 -6.40
CA GLY A 592 16.87 24.85 -7.12
C GLY A 592 17.58 25.65 -8.22
N PHE A 593 17.01 26.76 -8.71
CA PHE A 593 17.59 27.60 -9.78
C PHE A 593 18.26 28.87 -9.23
N SER A 594 19.07 29.54 -10.06
CA SER A 594 19.59 30.88 -9.78
C SER A 594 18.59 31.96 -10.22
N ASN A 595 18.43 32.98 -9.37
CA ASN A 595 17.55 34.11 -9.67
C ASN A 595 17.97 34.75 -10.99
N THR A 596 17.00 34.95 -11.89
CA THR A 596 17.24 35.42 -13.25
C THR A 596 16.46 36.72 -13.45
N ALA A 597 17.15 37.76 -13.91
CA ALA A 597 16.54 39.07 -14.19
C ALA A 597 16.51 39.35 -15.70
N ARG A 598 15.43 39.98 -16.17
CA ARG A 598 15.27 40.47 -17.55
C ARG A 598 14.58 41.82 -17.54
N THR A 599 15.06 42.73 -18.37
CA THR A 599 14.50 44.09 -18.51
C THR A 599 13.79 44.23 -19.85
N SER A 600 12.61 44.85 -19.84
CA SER A 600 11.83 45.13 -21.05
C SER A 600 12.55 46.06 -22.01
N ALA A 601 12.06 46.13 -23.25
CA ALA A 601 12.35 47.28 -24.11
C ALA A 601 11.83 48.58 -23.46
N ARG A 602 12.41 49.72 -23.87
CA ARG A 602 11.91 51.06 -23.49
C ARG A 602 10.58 51.35 -24.19
N THR A 603 9.62 51.89 -23.46
CA THR A 603 8.37 52.42 -24.05
C THR A 603 8.66 53.63 -24.97
N ALA A 604 7.63 54.07 -25.69
CA ALA A 604 7.55 55.45 -26.16
C ALA A 604 7.71 56.44 -24.97
N ALA A 605 8.09 57.68 -25.26
CA ALA A 605 8.16 58.72 -24.23
C ALA A 605 6.75 59.05 -23.72
N VAL A 606 6.59 59.16 -22.40
CA VAL A 606 5.29 59.41 -21.78
C VAL A 606 4.70 60.74 -22.24
N VAL A 607 3.47 60.71 -22.74
CA VAL A 607 2.71 61.91 -23.16
C VAL A 607 1.79 62.43 -22.05
N ALA A 608 1.43 63.71 -22.12
CA ALA A 608 0.51 64.33 -21.17
C ALA A 608 -0.93 63.80 -21.32
N GLU A 609 -1.72 63.94 -20.26
CA GLU A 609 -3.10 63.45 -20.17
C GLU A 609 -4.03 64.01 -21.27
N ASN A 610 -3.79 65.25 -21.70
CA ASN A 610 -4.53 65.92 -22.78
C ASN A 610 -4.08 65.51 -24.20
N VAL A 611 -3.05 64.68 -24.35
CA VAL A 611 -2.62 64.19 -25.68
C VAL A 611 -3.51 63.03 -26.13
N GLN A 612 -4.09 63.17 -27.32
CA GLN A 612 -4.79 62.07 -27.99
C GLN A 612 -3.77 61.20 -28.72
N LEU A 613 -3.72 59.92 -28.38
CA LEU A 613 -2.87 58.94 -29.04
C LEU A 613 -3.46 58.52 -30.39
N PRO A 614 -2.64 58.10 -31.37
CA PRO A 614 -3.13 57.43 -32.57
C PRO A 614 -4.02 56.24 -32.20
N GLN A 615 -5.09 55.99 -32.93
CA GLN A 615 -5.86 54.76 -32.71
C GLN A 615 -4.99 53.57 -33.11
N GLN A 616 -4.66 52.74 -32.12
CA GLN A 616 -4.00 51.46 -32.33
C GLN A 616 -4.92 50.57 -33.19
N PRO A 617 -4.40 49.85 -34.19
CA PRO A 617 -5.16 48.86 -34.95
C PRO A 617 -5.59 47.71 -34.03
N TRP A 618 -6.82 47.24 -34.22
CA TRP A 618 -7.52 46.43 -33.20
C TRP A 618 -7.17 44.95 -33.17
N TYR A 619 -6.39 44.45 -34.14
CA TYR A 619 -6.27 43.03 -34.43
C TYR A 619 -4.82 42.59 -34.67
N SER A 620 -4.38 41.66 -33.84
CA SER A 620 -3.06 41.03 -33.86
C SER A 620 -3.23 39.52 -34.10
N THR A 621 -2.13 38.82 -34.39
CA THR A 621 -2.15 37.36 -34.66
C THR A 621 -1.20 36.60 -33.74
N VAL A 622 -1.65 35.48 -33.18
CA VAL A 622 -0.79 34.49 -32.52
C VAL A 622 -0.71 33.25 -33.40
N THR A 623 0.51 32.76 -33.65
CA THR A 623 0.79 31.59 -34.50
C THR A 623 1.71 30.61 -33.77
N GLY A 624 1.76 29.36 -34.22
CA GLY A 624 2.70 28.38 -33.70
C GLY A 624 2.39 26.96 -34.15
N GLY A 625 3.21 26.00 -33.73
CA GLY A 625 2.91 24.58 -33.78
C GLY A 625 2.45 24.02 -32.44
N VAL A 626 1.73 22.90 -32.45
CA VAL A 626 1.38 22.14 -31.24
C VAL A 626 2.17 20.84 -31.20
N TYR A 627 2.89 20.59 -30.11
CA TYR A 627 3.84 19.49 -29.98
C TYR A 627 3.59 18.67 -28.71
N LEU A 628 3.79 17.36 -28.80
CA LEU A 628 3.86 16.46 -27.66
C LEU A 628 5.26 16.50 -27.04
N ASP A 629 5.38 16.63 -25.73
CA ASP A 629 6.61 16.53 -24.93
C ASP A 629 7.76 17.52 -25.15
N SER A 630 8.05 17.91 -26.40
CA SER A 630 9.12 18.85 -26.77
C SER A 630 8.90 19.37 -28.19
N VAL A 631 9.37 20.59 -28.48
CA VAL A 631 9.32 21.20 -29.83
C VAL A 631 10.29 20.49 -30.76
N ARG A 632 9.80 19.47 -31.47
CA ARG A 632 10.55 18.68 -32.46
C ARG A 632 9.63 18.21 -33.60
N PRO A 633 10.13 18.04 -34.83
CA PRO A 633 9.32 17.59 -35.96
C PRO A 633 8.62 16.25 -35.72
N GLU A 634 9.29 15.29 -35.09
CA GLU A 634 8.73 13.97 -34.75
C GLU A 634 7.60 14.00 -33.71
N ASN A 635 7.44 15.13 -33.01
CA ASN A 635 6.50 15.32 -31.92
C ASN A 635 5.31 16.23 -32.30
N LEU A 636 5.22 16.68 -33.56
CA LEU A 636 4.15 17.57 -34.01
C LEU A 636 2.79 16.84 -33.93
N ILE A 637 1.84 17.42 -33.20
CA ILE A 637 0.46 16.96 -33.15
C ILE A 637 -0.26 17.53 -34.37
N THR A 638 -0.90 16.69 -35.17
CA THR A 638 -1.45 17.08 -36.48
C THR A 638 -2.75 17.88 -36.40
N ASP A 639 -3.55 17.67 -35.37
CA ASP A 639 -4.92 18.16 -35.30
C ASP A 639 -5.42 18.34 -33.85
N GLY A 640 -6.41 19.23 -33.70
CA GLY A 640 -7.01 19.57 -32.42
C GLY A 640 -7.59 20.98 -32.40
N TYR A 641 -7.90 21.48 -31.20
CA TYR A 641 -8.38 22.83 -30.95
C TYR A 641 -7.41 23.59 -30.04
N ILE A 642 -7.19 24.87 -30.32
CA ILE A 642 -6.35 25.73 -29.49
C ILE A 642 -6.99 27.11 -29.34
N GLU A 643 -7.07 27.61 -28.10
CA GLU A 643 -7.62 28.92 -27.74
C GLU A 643 -6.57 29.77 -27.02
N VAL A 644 -6.59 31.08 -27.24
CA VAL A 644 -6.03 32.04 -26.28
C VAL A 644 -7.05 32.35 -25.20
N THR A 645 -6.56 32.58 -23.99
CA THR A 645 -7.35 32.98 -22.83
C THR A 645 -6.72 34.20 -22.17
N ASP A 646 -7.52 35.22 -21.95
CA ASP A 646 -7.19 36.34 -21.06
C ASP A 646 -7.17 35.83 -19.60
N PRO A 647 -6.06 35.99 -18.85
CA PRO A 647 -5.92 35.45 -17.50
C PRO A 647 -6.69 36.24 -16.42
N ASP A 648 -7.01 37.51 -16.67
CA ASP A 648 -7.69 38.39 -15.71
C ASP A 648 -9.22 38.34 -15.87
N TYR A 649 -9.71 38.16 -17.10
CA TYR A 649 -11.15 38.23 -17.43
C TYR A 649 -11.77 36.91 -17.91
N GLY A 650 -11.05 36.02 -18.57
CA GLY A 650 -11.50 34.65 -18.92
C GLY A 650 -12.64 34.51 -19.95
N TRP A 651 -13.33 35.60 -20.34
CA TRP A 651 -14.40 35.60 -21.35
C TRP A 651 -13.97 36.07 -22.75
N ASP A 652 -12.90 36.87 -22.87
CA ASP A 652 -12.26 37.15 -24.17
C ASP A 652 -11.48 35.91 -24.61
N LYS A 653 -12.19 35.00 -25.30
CA LYS A 653 -11.66 33.77 -25.88
C LYS A 653 -11.71 33.84 -27.40
N ALA A 654 -10.57 33.59 -28.02
CA ALA A 654 -10.47 33.37 -29.45
C ALA A 654 -9.66 32.08 -29.68
N GLY A 655 -10.17 31.18 -30.51
CA GLY A 655 -9.55 29.89 -30.74
C GLY A 655 -9.90 29.34 -32.11
N THR A 656 -9.09 28.38 -32.55
CA THR A 656 -9.19 27.81 -33.89
C THR A 656 -8.96 26.29 -33.83
N GLN A 657 -9.57 25.57 -34.76
CA GLN A 657 -9.14 24.22 -35.08
C GLN A 657 -7.87 24.31 -35.92
N PHE A 658 -6.91 23.43 -35.66
CA PHE A 658 -5.69 23.33 -36.46
C PHE A 658 -5.61 21.97 -37.15
N THR A 659 -4.97 21.96 -38.32
CA THR A 659 -4.76 20.76 -39.15
C THR A 659 -3.39 20.88 -39.80
N GLY A 660 -2.59 19.80 -39.83
CA GLY A 660 -1.17 19.87 -40.18
C GLY A 660 -0.29 20.46 -39.06
N GLY A 661 -0.82 20.54 -37.84
CA GLY A 661 -0.10 20.87 -36.60
C GLY A 661 0.34 22.32 -36.41
N SER A 662 -0.02 23.23 -37.32
CA SER A 662 0.20 24.67 -37.17
C SER A 662 -1.11 25.42 -36.98
N PHE A 663 -1.13 26.39 -36.08
CA PHE A 663 -2.31 27.22 -35.79
C PHE A 663 -2.05 28.70 -36.05
N ALA A 664 -3.12 29.45 -36.30
CA ALA A 664 -3.14 30.91 -36.36
C ALA A 664 -4.45 31.42 -35.77
N ILE A 665 -4.36 32.21 -34.69
CA ILE A 665 -5.49 32.89 -34.04
C ILE A 665 -5.34 34.38 -34.34
N THR A 666 -6.27 34.93 -35.11
CA THR A 666 -6.31 36.34 -35.52
C THR A 666 -7.34 37.12 -34.69
N GLY A 667 -7.37 38.45 -34.83
CA GLY A 667 -8.39 39.28 -34.18
C GLY A 667 -8.09 39.66 -32.73
N LEU A 668 -6.85 39.46 -32.27
CA LEU A 668 -6.48 39.66 -30.86
C LEU A 668 -6.12 41.10 -30.55
N ARG A 669 -6.61 41.62 -29.42
CA ARG A 669 -6.22 42.93 -28.91
C ARG A 669 -4.79 42.87 -28.35
N ALA A 670 -4.17 44.03 -28.15
CA ALA A 670 -2.93 44.11 -27.39
C ALA A 670 -3.23 43.83 -25.90
N GLY A 671 -2.48 42.94 -25.26
CA GLY A 671 -2.81 42.44 -23.92
C GLY A 671 -1.91 41.29 -23.47
N GLU A 672 -2.25 40.71 -22.32
CA GLU A 672 -1.62 39.51 -21.76
C GLU A 672 -2.52 38.29 -22.00
N TYR A 673 -1.96 37.21 -22.53
CA TYR A 673 -2.70 36.00 -22.88
C TYR A 673 -1.96 34.73 -22.47
N SER A 674 -2.71 33.66 -22.22
CA SER A 674 -2.19 32.28 -22.22
C SER A 674 -2.77 31.49 -23.39
N LEU A 675 -2.15 30.35 -23.75
CA LEU A 675 -2.72 29.37 -24.66
C LEU A 675 -3.30 28.19 -23.87
N ARG A 676 -4.37 27.59 -24.37
CA ARG A 676 -4.91 26.29 -23.94
C ARG A 676 -5.18 25.43 -25.16
N ALA A 677 -4.63 24.22 -25.16
CA ALA A 677 -4.81 23.25 -26.24
C ALA A 677 -5.66 22.07 -25.77
N TYR A 678 -6.49 21.56 -26.67
CA TYR A 678 -7.32 20.37 -26.53
C TYR A 678 -7.02 19.48 -27.74
N VAL A 679 -6.38 18.35 -27.51
CA VAL A 679 -5.88 17.46 -28.56
C VAL A 679 -6.15 16.01 -28.21
N GLU A 680 -6.25 15.13 -29.21
CA GLU A 680 -6.28 13.69 -28.99
C GLU A 680 -4.98 13.06 -29.48
N VAL A 681 -4.35 12.24 -28.65
CA VAL A 681 -3.08 11.57 -28.99
C VAL A 681 -3.21 10.08 -28.70
N ALA A 682 -3.33 9.29 -29.77
CA ALA A 682 -3.46 7.83 -29.71
C ALA A 682 -4.65 7.34 -28.83
N GLY A 683 -5.81 8.03 -28.92
CA GLY A 683 -7.01 7.72 -28.14
C GLY A 683 -7.08 8.37 -26.76
N GLU A 684 -6.08 9.16 -26.36
CA GLU A 684 -6.04 9.88 -25.08
C GLU A 684 -6.27 11.37 -25.31
N TYR A 685 -7.30 11.94 -24.67
CA TYR A 685 -7.60 13.37 -24.72
C TYR A 685 -6.66 14.15 -23.78
N ILE A 686 -5.94 15.12 -24.32
CA ILE A 686 -5.01 15.97 -23.58
C ILE A 686 -5.50 17.41 -23.65
N GLU A 687 -5.79 17.95 -22.47
CA GLU A 687 -6.17 19.34 -22.26
C GLU A 687 -5.09 20.00 -21.39
N GLN A 688 -4.38 21.02 -21.90
CA GLN A 688 -3.36 21.75 -21.12
C GLN A 688 -3.25 23.22 -21.51
N TYR A 689 -2.95 24.05 -20.51
CA TYR A 689 -2.48 25.42 -20.66
C TYR A 689 -0.97 25.48 -20.88
N LEU A 690 -0.52 26.61 -21.44
CA LEU A 690 0.88 26.92 -21.72
C LEU A 690 1.74 26.78 -20.45
N GLY A 691 2.83 26.01 -20.53
CA GLY A 691 3.64 25.63 -19.36
C GLY A 691 3.05 24.40 -18.66
N PRO A 692 3.09 23.23 -19.32
CA PRO A 692 2.12 22.13 -19.24
C PRO A 692 1.46 21.96 -17.86
N THR A 693 0.22 22.43 -17.76
CA THR A 693 -0.64 22.39 -16.56
C THR A 693 -2.12 22.37 -16.98
N ARG A 694 -3.04 21.97 -16.08
CA ARG A 694 -4.50 22.20 -16.26
C ARG A 694 -5.04 23.37 -15.45
N ASP A 695 -4.20 23.98 -14.62
CA ASP A 695 -4.56 25.19 -13.91
C ASP A 695 -4.38 26.42 -14.80
N TYR A 696 -5.45 27.18 -15.02
CA TYR A 696 -5.37 28.47 -15.70
C TYR A 696 -4.57 29.51 -14.89
N ARG A 697 -4.47 29.38 -13.56
CA ARG A 697 -3.68 30.27 -12.69
C ARG A 697 -2.19 29.90 -12.72
N ALA A 698 -1.87 28.61 -12.76
CA ALA A 698 -0.49 28.16 -12.94
C ALA A 698 0.04 28.33 -14.37
N ALA A 699 -0.83 28.55 -15.37
CA ALA A 699 -0.46 28.79 -16.76
C ALA A 699 0.59 29.90 -16.96
N GLN A 700 1.43 29.76 -17.99
CA GLN A 700 2.34 30.82 -18.44
C GLN A 700 1.62 31.78 -19.39
N THR A 701 2.02 33.05 -19.34
CA THR A 701 1.46 34.13 -20.15
C THR A 701 2.50 34.74 -21.08
N PHE A 702 2.02 35.38 -22.14
CA PHE A 702 2.81 36.13 -23.10
C PHE A 702 2.07 37.40 -23.51
N ALA A 703 2.81 38.40 -23.96
CA ALA A 703 2.23 39.65 -24.46
C ALA A 703 1.89 39.54 -25.94
N VAL A 704 0.76 40.13 -26.32
CA VAL A 704 0.41 40.47 -27.69
C VAL A 704 0.48 42.00 -27.81
N GLN A 705 1.15 42.49 -28.86
CA GLN A 705 1.23 43.92 -29.19
C GLN A 705 0.41 44.20 -30.46
N ALA A 706 -0.12 45.42 -30.58
CA ALA A 706 -0.91 45.86 -31.73
C ALA A 706 -0.11 45.72 -33.05
N ASP A 707 -0.80 45.30 -34.12
CA ASP A 707 -0.21 44.90 -35.42
C ASP A 707 0.89 43.80 -35.33
N GLY A 708 1.00 43.12 -34.20
CA GLY A 708 1.96 42.05 -33.98
C GLY A 708 1.53 40.71 -34.57
N THR A 709 2.48 39.98 -35.15
CA THR A 709 2.42 38.51 -35.21
C THR A 709 3.34 37.95 -34.14
N VAL A 710 2.78 37.28 -33.12
CA VAL A 710 3.54 36.59 -32.08
C VAL A 710 3.59 35.10 -32.41
N ARG A 711 4.77 34.49 -32.33
CA ARG A 711 4.91 33.03 -32.48
C ARG A 711 5.15 32.37 -31.12
N ILE A 712 4.26 31.46 -30.72
CA ILE A 712 4.35 30.65 -29.51
C ILE A 712 4.07 29.20 -29.89
N ASP A 713 5.09 28.34 -29.83
CA ASP A 713 4.90 26.90 -30.02
C ASP A 713 4.39 26.27 -28.71
N MET A 714 3.24 25.58 -28.77
CA MET A 714 2.58 24.97 -27.63
C MET A 714 3.15 23.56 -27.39
N VAL A 715 3.51 23.24 -26.15
CA VAL A 715 3.97 21.89 -25.76
C VAL A 715 3.03 21.30 -24.72
N VAL A 716 2.29 20.27 -25.11
CA VAL A 716 1.48 19.45 -24.22
C VAL A 716 2.25 18.20 -23.80
N LYS A 717 1.88 17.57 -22.68
CA LYS A 717 2.48 16.30 -22.21
C LYS A 717 1.40 15.27 -21.91
N ARG A 718 1.69 13.98 -22.05
CA ARG A 718 0.73 12.97 -21.58
C ARG A 718 0.67 12.98 -20.06
N ALA A 719 -0.51 12.80 -19.51
CA ALA A 719 -0.68 12.64 -18.08
C ALA A 719 0.02 11.38 -17.55
N ALA A 720 0.27 11.37 -16.25
CA ALA A 720 0.62 10.16 -15.53
C ALA A 720 -0.62 9.27 -15.32
N THR A 721 -0.36 8.01 -14.99
CA THR A 721 -1.37 7.00 -14.65
C THR A 721 -1.05 6.41 -13.28
N VAL A 722 -2.08 6.05 -12.53
CA VAL A 722 -1.98 5.40 -11.21
C VAL A 722 -2.78 4.10 -11.25
N SER A 723 -2.08 2.97 -11.11
CA SER A 723 -2.63 1.64 -11.28
C SER A 723 -2.33 0.72 -10.09
N GLY A 724 -3.24 -0.20 -9.84
CA GLY A 724 -3.11 -1.19 -8.79
C GLY A 724 -4.20 -2.24 -8.83
N THR A 725 -4.29 -3.01 -7.75
CA THR A 725 -5.31 -4.05 -7.53
C THR A 725 -5.97 -3.89 -6.17
N VAL A 726 -7.28 -4.14 -6.13
CA VAL A 726 -8.09 -4.23 -4.92
C VAL A 726 -8.54 -5.69 -4.76
N THR A 727 -8.22 -6.28 -3.60
CA THR A 727 -8.63 -7.64 -3.24
C THR A 727 -9.37 -7.63 -1.90
N ALA A 728 -10.13 -8.66 -1.60
CA ALA A 728 -10.63 -8.89 -0.24
C ALA A 728 -9.58 -9.63 0.60
N ALA A 729 -9.77 -9.67 1.93
CA ALA A 729 -8.86 -10.35 2.86
C ALA A 729 -8.64 -11.86 2.59
N ASP A 730 -9.53 -12.53 1.85
CA ASP A 730 -9.37 -13.92 1.40
C ASP A 730 -8.55 -14.07 0.11
N GLY A 731 -8.13 -12.95 -0.50
CA GLY A 731 -7.39 -12.88 -1.76
C GLY A 731 -8.26 -12.86 -3.02
N SER A 732 -9.59 -12.84 -2.90
CA SER A 732 -10.49 -12.67 -4.05
C SER A 732 -10.41 -11.25 -4.65
N PRO A 733 -10.56 -11.08 -5.98
CA PRO A 733 -10.58 -9.75 -6.60
C PRO A 733 -11.87 -9.00 -6.23
N VAL A 734 -11.76 -7.69 -5.99
CA VAL A 734 -12.91 -6.81 -5.75
C VAL A 734 -13.23 -6.04 -7.02
N GLU A 735 -14.27 -6.47 -7.73
CA GLU A 735 -14.83 -5.78 -8.91
C GLU A 735 -15.75 -4.62 -8.48
N ASN A 736 -15.88 -3.57 -9.31
CA ASN A 736 -16.79 -2.43 -9.10
C ASN A 736 -16.55 -1.62 -7.80
N ALA A 737 -15.34 -1.63 -7.25
CA ALA A 737 -14.88 -0.64 -6.28
C ALA A 737 -14.41 0.62 -7.02
N LEU A 738 -14.88 1.80 -6.60
CA LEU A 738 -14.40 3.08 -7.11
C LEU A 738 -13.08 3.43 -6.43
N VAL A 739 -12.04 3.66 -7.22
CA VAL A 739 -10.75 4.15 -6.75
C VAL A 739 -10.61 5.62 -7.15
N THR A 740 -10.46 6.49 -6.16
CA THR A 740 -10.33 7.94 -6.33
C THR A 740 -8.92 8.37 -5.95
N VAL A 741 -8.28 9.16 -6.80
CA VAL A 741 -6.97 9.78 -6.57
C VAL A 741 -7.19 11.28 -6.50
N THR A 742 -6.90 11.89 -5.35
CA THR A 742 -7.12 13.31 -5.05
C THR A 742 -5.81 13.98 -4.66
N GLY A 743 -5.62 15.27 -4.95
CA GLY A 743 -4.47 16.03 -4.48
C GLY A 743 -4.32 15.96 -2.96
N ALA A 744 -3.07 15.91 -2.46
CA ALA A 744 -2.78 15.72 -1.04
C ALA A 744 -2.88 17.00 -0.19
N THR A 745 -3.23 18.13 -0.81
CA THR A 745 -3.43 19.45 -0.18
C THR A 745 -4.72 20.07 -0.73
N GLU A 746 -5.47 20.79 0.10
CA GLU A 746 -6.82 21.32 -0.24
C GLU A 746 -6.85 22.21 -1.49
N ASP A 747 -5.73 22.86 -1.84
CA ASP A 747 -5.59 23.69 -3.05
C ASP A 747 -5.48 22.86 -4.36
N ASP A 748 -5.16 21.56 -4.29
CA ASP A 748 -4.96 20.69 -5.45
C ASP A 748 -6.26 19.95 -5.84
N TRP A 749 -7.13 20.61 -6.60
CA TRP A 749 -8.31 19.98 -7.22
C TRP A 749 -7.96 18.94 -8.32
N TYR A 750 -6.68 18.61 -8.49
CA TYR A 750 -6.22 17.66 -9.50
C TYR A 750 -6.39 16.23 -9.02
N GLY A 751 -6.99 15.39 -9.86
CA GLY A 751 -7.31 14.02 -9.51
C GLY A 751 -8.04 13.30 -10.62
N GLY A 752 -8.36 12.04 -10.36
CA GLY A 752 -9.09 11.17 -11.27
C GLY A 752 -9.70 9.99 -10.52
N SER A 753 -10.57 9.24 -11.18
CA SER A 753 -11.10 8.00 -10.62
C SER A 753 -11.23 6.90 -11.67
N ALA A 754 -11.28 5.65 -11.22
CA ALA A 754 -11.50 4.48 -12.03
C ALA A 754 -12.19 3.40 -11.19
N TYR A 755 -13.11 2.64 -11.80
CA TYR A 755 -13.63 1.42 -11.19
C TYR A 755 -12.64 0.26 -11.37
N THR A 756 -12.64 -0.69 -10.43
CA THR A 756 -11.93 -1.95 -10.57
C THR A 756 -12.64 -2.89 -11.56
N ASP A 757 -11.85 -3.54 -12.42
CA ASP A 757 -12.31 -4.58 -13.32
C ASP A 757 -12.62 -5.91 -12.60
N TYR A 758 -13.10 -6.90 -13.36
CA TYR A 758 -13.38 -8.27 -12.88
C TYR A 758 -12.19 -8.97 -12.18
N PHE A 759 -10.95 -8.52 -12.43
CA PHE A 759 -9.73 -9.00 -11.78
C PHE A 759 -9.26 -8.10 -10.63
N GLY A 760 -10.10 -7.17 -10.19
CA GLY A 760 -9.82 -6.19 -9.13
C GLY A 760 -8.85 -5.09 -9.56
N ARG A 761 -8.52 -4.96 -10.85
CA ARG A 761 -7.49 -4.02 -11.35
C ARG A 761 -8.11 -2.68 -11.68
N PHE A 762 -7.41 -1.60 -11.37
CA PHE A 762 -7.79 -0.26 -11.79
C PHE A 762 -6.63 0.46 -12.48
N THR A 763 -6.95 1.49 -13.25
CA THR A 763 -5.97 2.46 -13.76
C THR A 763 -6.64 3.81 -13.85
N VAL A 764 -6.32 4.67 -12.89
CA VAL A 764 -6.69 6.09 -12.92
C VAL A 764 -5.77 6.81 -13.90
N ARG A 765 -6.36 7.63 -14.75
CA ARG A 765 -5.69 8.41 -15.80
C ARG A 765 -5.70 9.90 -15.44
N ASP A 766 -5.10 10.73 -16.29
CA ASP A 766 -5.14 12.19 -16.22
C ASP A 766 -4.51 12.81 -14.96
N ILE A 767 -3.61 12.06 -14.30
CA ILE A 767 -2.88 12.50 -13.12
C ILE A 767 -1.69 13.37 -13.51
N GLN A 768 -1.46 14.46 -12.79
CA GLN A 768 -0.35 15.40 -13.04
C GLN A 768 0.86 15.07 -12.15
N PRO A 769 2.04 15.67 -12.38
CA PRO A 769 3.10 15.67 -11.37
C PRO A 769 2.61 16.39 -10.10
N GLY A 770 2.68 15.71 -8.96
CA GLY A 770 2.10 16.17 -7.71
C GLY A 770 2.14 15.11 -6.62
N THR A 771 1.56 15.44 -5.48
CA THR A 771 1.35 14.52 -4.35
C THR A 771 -0.13 14.24 -4.18
N TYR A 772 -0.48 12.97 -4.02
CA TYR A 772 -1.86 12.49 -4.05
C TYR A 772 -2.19 11.59 -2.86
N LYS A 773 -3.45 11.60 -2.46
CA LYS A 773 -4.11 10.63 -1.58
C LYS A 773 -4.96 9.71 -2.45
N VAL A 774 -5.12 8.45 -2.05
CA VAL A 774 -5.91 7.46 -2.80
C VAL A 774 -6.91 6.78 -1.88
N GLN A 775 -8.18 6.77 -2.29
CA GLN A 775 -9.29 6.15 -1.58
C GLN A 775 -9.87 5.01 -2.42
N TYR A 776 -10.26 3.92 -1.76
CA TYR A 776 -10.94 2.78 -2.34
C TYR A 776 -12.33 2.67 -1.71
N SER A 777 -13.39 2.73 -2.50
CA SER A 777 -14.74 2.50 -1.99
C SER A 777 -14.98 1.01 -1.70
N ALA A 778 -15.99 0.72 -0.88
CA ALA A 778 -16.62 -0.59 -0.95
C ALA A 778 -17.20 -0.82 -2.37
N PRO A 779 -17.22 -2.06 -2.89
CA PRO A 779 -17.81 -2.34 -4.19
C PRO A 779 -19.32 -2.10 -4.20
N SER A 780 -19.90 -1.83 -5.36
CA SER A 780 -21.36 -1.76 -5.53
C SER A 780 -21.81 -2.70 -6.65
N PRO A 781 -22.65 -3.72 -6.38
CA PRO A 781 -23.23 -4.09 -5.07
C PRO A 781 -22.21 -4.68 -4.09
N ASN A 782 -22.52 -4.63 -2.78
CA ASN A 782 -21.63 -5.10 -1.69
C ASN A 782 -22.18 -6.33 -0.93
N PRO A 783 -22.36 -7.51 -1.54
CA PRO A 783 -22.91 -8.68 -0.86
C PRO A 783 -22.00 -9.22 0.26
N SER A 784 -20.68 -9.01 0.13
CA SER A 784 -19.67 -9.49 1.09
C SER A 784 -19.49 -8.59 2.32
N GLY A 785 -20.17 -7.43 2.38
CA GLY A 785 -20.06 -6.49 3.50
C GLY A 785 -18.67 -5.86 3.65
N LEU A 786 -17.93 -5.69 2.55
CA LEU A 786 -16.60 -5.07 2.55
C LEU A 786 -16.68 -3.59 2.91
N THR A 787 -15.65 -3.05 3.55
CA THR A 787 -15.52 -1.62 3.82
C THR A 787 -14.43 -1.00 2.95
N GLY A 788 -14.68 0.21 2.46
CA GLY A 788 -13.65 1.00 1.77
C GLY A 788 -12.57 1.48 2.73
N GLU A 789 -11.41 1.84 2.19
CA GLU A 789 -10.24 2.29 2.95
C GLU A 789 -9.44 3.35 2.15
N TRP A 790 -8.42 3.92 2.79
CA TRP A 790 -7.41 4.75 2.13
C TRP A 790 -6.08 4.01 1.98
N TYR A 791 -5.30 4.41 0.98
CA TYR A 791 -4.05 3.75 0.63
C TYR A 791 -3.04 3.72 1.78
N GLY A 792 -2.43 2.55 1.98
CA GLY A 792 -1.54 2.25 3.10
C GLY A 792 -2.25 1.69 4.33
N ASP A 793 -3.41 1.02 4.16
CA ASP A 793 -4.21 0.42 5.24
C ASP A 793 -4.64 1.46 6.29
N ALA A 794 -5.30 2.52 5.79
CA ALA A 794 -5.71 3.68 6.58
C ALA A 794 -7.24 3.83 6.58
N ASP A 795 -7.83 3.97 7.76
CA ASP A 795 -9.27 4.17 7.91
C ASP A 795 -9.72 5.61 7.58
N ASP A 796 -8.79 6.58 7.51
CA ASP A 796 -9.06 8.00 7.29
C ASP A 796 -8.04 8.69 6.37
N GLU A 797 -8.44 9.83 5.78
CA GLU A 797 -7.62 10.58 4.83
C GLU A 797 -6.33 11.13 5.45
N SER A 798 -6.35 11.52 6.73
CA SER A 798 -5.19 12.14 7.38
C SER A 798 -4.07 11.12 7.62
N SER A 799 -4.43 9.88 7.96
CA SER A 799 -3.48 8.77 8.16
C SER A 799 -3.01 8.09 6.87
N ALA A 800 -3.71 8.30 5.75
CA ALA A 800 -3.41 7.71 4.46
C ALA A 800 -2.00 8.03 3.91
N THR A 801 -1.39 7.06 3.23
CA THR A 801 -0.08 7.18 2.60
C THR A 801 -0.14 8.05 1.34
N VAL A 802 0.79 9.00 1.23
CA VAL A 802 0.90 9.89 0.05
C VAL A 802 1.60 9.17 -1.11
N VAL A 803 0.99 9.27 -2.29
CA VAL A 803 1.55 8.81 -3.58
C VAL A 803 2.16 10.00 -4.31
N THR A 804 3.45 9.93 -4.67
CA THR A 804 4.13 10.98 -5.44
C THR A 804 4.21 10.62 -6.92
N VAL A 805 3.63 11.48 -7.77
CA VAL A 805 3.88 11.49 -9.22
C VAL A 805 4.94 12.55 -9.49
N ALA A 806 6.12 12.14 -9.94
CA ALA A 806 7.25 13.05 -10.12
C ALA A 806 7.32 13.66 -11.53
N ASN A 807 6.75 12.99 -12.54
CA ASN A 807 6.87 13.39 -13.94
C ASN A 807 5.57 13.16 -14.72
N TRP A 808 5.39 13.97 -15.77
CA TRP A 808 4.43 13.68 -16.83
C TRP A 808 4.76 12.35 -17.52
N SER A 809 3.76 11.70 -18.11
CA SER A 809 3.87 10.37 -18.75
C SER A 809 4.34 9.24 -17.82
N GLN A 810 4.37 9.45 -16.50
CA GLN A 810 4.76 8.43 -15.52
C GLN A 810 3.65 7.40 -15.30
N THR A 811 3.98 6.11 -15.33
CA THR A 811 3.07 5.05 -14.87
C THR A 811 3.44 4.66 -13.44
N VAL A 812 2.60 5.03 -12.47
CA VAL A 812 2.70 4.60 -11.07
C VAL A 812 1.93 3.30 -10.92
N ILE A 813 2.58 2.25 -10.43
CA ILE A 813 2.01 0.92 -10.27
C ILE A 813 2.18 0.40 -8.84
N GLY A 814 1.34 -0.55 -8.44
CA GLY A 814 1.41 -1.19 -7.12
C GLY A 814 0.65 -0.45 -6.02
N ILE A 815 -0.26 0.45 -6.40
CA ILE A 815 -1.13 1.19 -5.49
C ILE A 815 -2.30 0.28 -5.09
N ASN A 816 -1.99 -0.76 -4.32
CA ASN A 816 -2.89 -1.87 -4.01
C ASN A 816 -3.60 -1.70 -2.67
N ALA A 817 -4.76 -2.33 -2.53
CA ALA A 817 -5.60 -2.34 -1.32
C ALA A 817 -6.12 -3.74 -0.99
N VAL A 818 -6.41 -4.00 0.29
CA VAL A 818 -7.00 -5.26 0.76
C VAL A 818 -8.21 -4.92 1.62
N LEU A 819 -9.38 -4.87 1.00
CA LEU A 819 -10.61 -4.52 1.71
C LEU A 819 -11.01 -5.63 2.68
N ASP A 820 -11.14 -5.27 3.94
CA ASP A 820 -11.71 -6.12 4.97
C ASP A 820 -13.24 -6.10 4.93
N VAL A 821 -13.84 -7.14 5.51
CA VAL A 821 -15.25 -7.12 5.89
C VAL A 821 -15.41 -6.16 7.07
N GLY A 822 -16.41 -5.27 7.02
CA GLY A 822 -16.70 -4.37 8.15
C GLY A 822 -17.20 -5.12 9.38
N ALA A 823 -17.35 -4.40 10.50
CA ALA A 823 -17.96 -4.97 11.69
C ALA A 823 -19.43 -5.37 11.40
N ARG A 824 -19.93 -6.35 12.15
CA ARG A 824 -21.33 -6.79 12.10
C ARG A 824 -22.00 -6.64 13.46
N MET A 825 -23.27 -6.27 13.44
CA MET A 825 -24.13 -6.10 14.62
C MET A 825 -25.40 -6.93 14.43
N THR A 826 -25.84 -7.55 15.51
CA THR A 826 -27.11 -8.27 15.60
C THR A 826 -27.87 -7.77 16.81
N GLY A 827 -29.18 -7.94 16.84
CA GLY A 827 -29.96 -7.56 18.03
C GLY A 827 -31.42 -7.91 17.93
N TRP A 828 -32.12 -7.68 19.04
CA TRP A 828 -33.55 -7.95 19.20
C TRP A 828 -34.24 -6.76 19.87
N ILE A 829 -35.32 -6.28 19.26
CA ILE A 829 -36.13 -5.15 19.72
C ILE A 829 -37.49 -5.65 20.19
N TYR A 830 -37.85 -5.29 21.42
CA TYR A 830 -39.03 -5.80 22.11
C TYR A 830 -39.74 -4.70 22.91
N ASP A 831 -40.99 -4.92 23.31
CA ASP A 831 -41.78 -3.96 24.10
C ASP A 831 -41.69 -4.23 25.63
N SER A 832 -42.44 -3.45 26.42
CA SER A 832 -42.53 -3.63 27.88
C SER A 832 -43.06 -5.01 28.32
N ASN A 833 -43.72 -5.76 27.43
CA ASN A 833 -44.28 -7.10 27.67
C ASN A 833 -43.37 -8.22 27.13
N TYR A 834 -42.17 -7.90 26.62
CA TYR A 834 -41.29 -8.82 25.89
C TYR A 834 -41.88 -9.35 24.57
N ALA A 835 -42.85 -8.64 23.98
CA ALA A 835 -43.32 -8.92 22.63
C ALA A 835 -42.37 -8.31 21.59
N SER A 836 -42.06 -9.08 20.55
CA SER A 836 -41.25 -8.65 19.41
C SER A 836 -41.80 -7.41 18.72
N VAL A 837 -40.94 -6.42 18.46
CA VAL A 837 -41.31 -5.20 17.73
C VAL A 837 -40.83 -5.33 16.29
N ALA A 838 -41.70 -5.79 15.41
CA ALA A 838 -41.48 -5.77 13.96
C ALA A 838 -41.41 -4.34 13.39
N ASP A 839 -40.73 -4.20 12.25
CA ASP A 839 -40.54 -2.98 11.46
C ASP A 839 -39.88 -1.78 12.18
N ALA A 840 -39.30 -1.97 13.37
CA ALA A 840 -38.50 -0.98 14.05
C ALA A 840 -37.22 -0.66 13.27
N THR A 841 -36.95 0.62 13.04
CA THR A 841 -35.73 1.08 12.38
C THR A 841 -34.63 1.27 13.41
N VAL A 842 -33.49 0.60 13.20
CA VAL A 842 -32.29 0.66 14.03
C VAL A 842 -31.20 1.42 13.27
N TYR A 843 -30.81 2.57 13.81
CA TYR A 843 -29.78 3.45 13.24
C TYR A 843 -28.44 3.29 13.96
N VAL A 844 -27.36 3.16 13.20
CA VAL A 844 -25.96 3.19 13.67
C VAL A 844 -25.42 4.60 13.41
N VAL A 845 -25.26 5.38 14.49
CA VAL A 845 -24.96 6.82 14.43
C VAL A 845 -23.53 7.06 14.92
N PRO A 846 -22.62 7.64 14.10
CA PRO A 846 -21.29 8.02 14.56
C PRO A 846 -21.37 8.94 15.79
N VAL A 847 -20.52 8.71 16.80
CA VAL A 847 -20.48 9.55 18.02
C VAL A 847 -20.25 11.03 17.69
N SER A 848 -19.51 11.33 16.61
CA SER A 848 -19.23 12.70 16.13
C SER A 848 -20.43 13.42 15.50
N SER A 849 -21.49 12.71 15.10
CA SER A 849 -22.66 13.27 14.42
C SER A 849 -23.98 13.08 15.20
N ALA A 850 -23.93 12.52 16.41
CA ALA A 850 -25.11 12.28 17.22
C ALA A 850 -25.62 13.58 17.87
N VAL A 851 -26.91 13.85 17.74
CA VAL A 851 -27.58 15.07 18.26
C VAL A 851 -28.84 14.66 19.02
N GLU A 852 -29.01 15.18 20.23
CA GLU A 852 -30.15 14.83 21.09
C GLU A 852 -31.46 15.42 20.56
N GLY A 853 -32.56 14.67 20.68
CA GLY A 853 -33.90 15.11 20.28
C GLY A 853 -34.18 15.09 18.77
N THR A 854 -33.25 14.65 17.93
CA THR A 854 -33.44 14.55 16.47
C THR A 854 -33.28 13.11 15.97
N THR A 855 -34.24 12.61 15.19
CA THR A 855 -34.13 11.32 14.50
C THR A 855 -33.01 11.39 13.44
N PRO A 856 -32.02 10.47 13.46
CA PRO A 856 -30.83 10.55 12.62
C PRO A 856 -31.08 9.94 11.22
N TYR A 857 -31.99 10.53 10.43
CA TYR A 857 -32.43 9.97 9.13
C TYR A 857 -31.32 9.70 8.11
N SER A 858 -30.21 10.45 8.16
CA SER A 858 -29.03 10.25 7.30
C SER A 858 -28.08 9.15 7.78
N ALA A 859 -28.27 8.64 9.01
CA ALA A 859 -27.46 7.55 9.54
C ALA A 859 -27.85 6.21 8.90
N ARG A 860 -26.86 5.31 8.85
CA ARG A 860 -27.05 3.96 8.31
C ARG A 860 -28.01 3.18 9.19
N HIS A 861 -28.97 2.49 8.58
CA HIS A 861 -30.01 1.78 9.32
C HIS A 861 -30.42 0.46 8.67
N VAL A 862 -31.09 -0.37 9.47
CA VAL A 862 -31.83 -1.57 9.06
C VAL A 862 -33.19 -1.59 9.76
N GLN A 863 -34.15 -2.36 9.24
CA GLN A 863 -35.41 -2.65 9.93
C GLN A 863 -35.36 -4.04 10.57
N THR A 864 -36.01 -4.21 11.71
CA THR A 864 -36.24 -5.51 12.35
C THR A 864 -37.25 -6.35 11.58
N ASP A 865 -37.04 -7.66 11.56
CA ASP A 865 -37.98 -8.63 10.98
C ASP A 865 -39.25 -8.83 11.84
N ALA A 866 -40.11 -9.76 11.43
CA ALA A 866 -41.34 -10.10 12.16
C ALA A 866 -41.09 -10.68 13.57
N SER A 867 -39.89 -11.19 13.85
CA SER A 867 -39.43 -11.70 15.15
C SER A 867 -38.86 -10.59 16.03
N GLY A 868 -38.72 -9.36 15.53
CA GLY A 868 -38.06 -8.24 16.19
C GLY A 868 -36.52 -8.31 16.10
N ASP A 869 -35.98 -9.27 15.35
CA ASP A 869 -34.55 -9.47 15.18
C ASP A 869 -34.00 -8.60 14.04
N PHE A 870 -32.73 -8.20 14.13
CA PHE A 870 -32.03 -7.51 13.05
C PHE A 870 -30.57 -7.95 12.93
N GLU A 871 -30.03 -7.82 11.71
CA GLU A 871 -28.60 -7.92 11.41
C GLU A 871 -28.15 -6.74 10.54
N MET A 872 -26.99 -6.18 10.83
CA MET A 872 -26.31 -5.17 10.01
C MET A 872 -24.83 -5.55 9.86
N THR A 873 -24.36 -5.72 8.63
CA THR A 873 -22.97 -6.08 8.29
C THR A 873 -22.22 -4.90 7.66
N GLY A 874 -20.89 -4.94 7.52
CA GLY A 874 -20.14 -3.89 6.80
C GLY A 874 -20.13 -2.52 7.50
N ILE A 875 -20.22 -2.49 8.84
CA ILE A 875 -20.08 -1.27 9.63
C ILE A 875 -18.60 -0.87 9.64
N VAL A 876 -18.29 0.36 9.24
CA VAL A 876 -16.89 0.86 9.20
C VAL A 876 -16.33 1.00 10.64
N PRO A 877 -15.00 0.93 10.84
CA PRO A 877 -14.40 1.09 12.16
C PRO A 877 -14.72 2.45 12.78
N GLY A 878 -14.99 2.47 14.10
CA GLY A 878 -15.35 3.70 14.80
C GLY A 878 -16.13 3.44 16.09
N ASP A 879 -16.48 4.53 16.79
CA ASP A 879 -17.35 4.50 17.95
C ASP A 879 -18.74 5.05 17.58
N TYR A 880 -19.78 4.33 17.97
CA TYR A 880 -21.16 4.56 17.55
C TYR A 880 -22.14 4.60 18.72
N TYR A 881 -23.19 5.42 18.60
CA TYR A 881 -24.42 5.25 19.36
C TYR A 881 -25.46 4.53 18.49
N ILE A 882 -26.38 3.83 19.15
CA ILE A 882 -27.52 3.17 18.48
C ILE A 882 -28.79 3.91 18.85
N TYR A 883 -29.59 4.26 17.85
CA TYR A 883 -30.91 4.86 18.02
C TYR A 883 -31.97 3.95 17.41
N VAL A 884 -33.06 3.71 18.14
CA VAL A 884 -34.14 2.81 17.69
C VAL A 884 -35.45 3.59 17.67
N SER A 885 -36.18 3.49 16.57
CA SER A 885 -37.52 4.09 16.41
C SER A 885 -38.49 3.10 15.78
N ALA A 886 -39.66 2.91 16.39
CA ALA A 886 -40.74 2.10 15.82
C ALA A 886 -41.95 2.99 15.51
N THR A 887 -42.10 3.39 14.25
CA THR A 887 -43.25 4.18 13.79
C THR A 887 -44.46 3.27 13.63
N ARG A 888 -45.46 3.41 14.52
CA ARG A 888 -46.74 2.68 14.45
C ARG A 888 -47.90 3.66 14.26
N TYR A 889 -48.88 3.22 13.49
CA TYR A 889 -50.15 3.93 13.24
C TYR A 889 -51.33 3.32 14.02
N SER A 890 -51.02 2.49 15.02
CA SER A 890 -51.98 1.81 15.90
C SER A 890 -51.35 1.55 17.26
N ALA A 891 -52.19 1.34 18.28
CA ALA A 891 -51.75 1.08 19.64
C ALA A 891 -51.03 -0.29 19.79
N PRO A 892 -50.03 -0.37 20.68
CA PRO A 892 -49.43 0.73 21.44
C PRO A 892 -48.43 1.54 20.58
N ALA A 893 -48.37 2.86 20.82
CA ALA A 893 -47.24 3.67 20.34
C ALA A 893 -45.98 3.28 21.12
N LEU A 894 -44.81 3.35 20.48
CA LEU A 894 -43.53 3.04 21.10
C LEU A 894 -42.61 4.26 21.04
N ALA A 895 -41.99 4.59 22.16
CA ALA A 895 -41.06 5.71 22.25
C ALA A 895 -39.74 5.35 21.54
N ALA A 896 -39.29 6.24 20.66
CA ALA A 896 -37.94 6.15 20.09
C ALA A 896 -36.90 6.57 21.13
N GLN A 897 -35.74 5.90 21.14
CA GLN A 897 -34.71 6.12 22.17
C GLN A 897 -33.30 5.78 21.68
N TRP A 898 -32.31 6.32 22.38
CA TRP A 898 -30.94 5.83 22.30
C TRP A 898 -30.78 4.55 23.13
N VAL A 899 -29.94 3.62 22.69
CA VAL A 899 -29.76 2.35 23.38
C VAL A 899 -28.80 2.49 24.56
N GLY A 900 -29.24 2.00 25.73
CA GLY A 900 -28.49 2.02 26.98
C GLY A 900 -28.88 3.17 27.91
N GLY A 901 -28.44 3.08 29.17
CA GLY A 901 -28.70 4.10 30.18
C GLY A 901 -30.19 4.36 30.41
N THR A 902 -30.63 5.60 30.21
CA THR A 902 -32.00 6.06 30.40
C THR A 902 -32.72 6.40 29.07
N GLY A 903 -32.22 5.92 27.93
CA GLY A 903 -32.82 6.18 26.61
C GLY A 903 -32.40 7.51 25.95
N THR A 904 -31.55 8.31 26.60
CA THR A 904 -31.09 9.64 26.17
C THR A 904 -29.66 9.59 25.64
N LEU A 905 -29.28 10.51 24.75
CA LEU A 905 -27.93 10.53 24.18
C LEU A 905 -26.85 10.67 25.27
N ALA A 906 -27.14 11.43 26.32
CA ALA A 906 -26.24 11.66 27.46
C ALA A 906 -25.94 10.40 28.31
N THR A 907 -26.73 9.33 28.15
CA THR A 907 -26.57 8.07 28.90
C THR A 907 -26.44 6.84 27.99
N ALA A 908 -26.46 7.05 26.67
CA ALA A 908 -26.38 6.02 25.66
C ALA A 908 -25.08 5.21 25.76
N SER A 909 -25.16 3.92 25.46
CA SER A 909 -23.97 3.05 25.40
C SER A 909 -23.21 3.27 24.09
N VAL A 910 -21.89 3.40 24.19
CA VAL A 910 -20.99 3.47 23.02
C VAL A 910 -20.68 2.06 22.55
N TYR A 911 -20.95 1.80 21.27
CA TYR A 911 -20.66 0.56 20.57
C TYR A 911 -19.45 0.75 19.65
N ARG A 912 -18.36 0.05 19.95
CA ARG A 912 -17.12 0.12 19.16
C ARG A 912 -17.14 -0.90 18.01
N ALA A 913 -17.01 -0.41 16.78
CA ALA A 913 -16.85 -1.21 15.57
C ALA A 913 -15.36 -1.41 15.25
N THR A 914 -14.99 -2.63 14.90
CA THR A 914 -13.64 -3.00 14.44
C THR A 914 -13.75 -3.94 13.24
N ARG A 915 -12.88 -3.79 12.23
CA ARG A 915 -12.88 -4.62 11.00
C ARG A 915 -13.02 -6.12 11.32
N GLY A 916 -13.90 -6.82 10.61
CA GLY A 916 -14.15 -8.26 10.74
C GLY A 916 -14.80 -8.75 12.05
N THR A 917 -15.17 -7.86 12.98
CA THR A 917 -15.67 -8.27 14.31
C THR A 917 -17.20 -8.31 14.43
N GLN A 918 -17.69 -9.22 15.28
CA GLN A 918 -19.05 -9.13 15.84
C GLN A 918 -19.05 -8.10 16.97
N MET A 919 -19.81 -7.02 16.79
CA MET A 919 -20.13 -6.05 17.83
C MET A 919 -21.08 -6.68 18.87
N SER A 920 -21.06 -6.14 20.10
CA SER A 920 -22.02 -6.50 21.15
C SER A 920 -23.45 -6.44 20.63
N SER A 921 -24.22 -7.50 20.87
CA SER A 921 -25.61 -7.55 20.40
C SER A 921 -26.47 -6.51 21.12
N VAL A 922 -27.35 -5.87 20.36
CA VAL A 922 -28.26 -4.83 20.86
C VAL A 922 -29.55 -5.49 21.35
N TYR A 923 -29.87 -5.29 22.62
CA TYR A 923 -31.16 -5.67 23.18
C TYR A 923 -31.81 -4.39 23.70
N ALA A 924 -32.89 -3.96 23.06
CA ALA A 924 -33.55 -2.70 23.40
C ALA A 924 -35.05 -2.90 23.64
N GLN A 925 -35.47 -2.59 24.87
CA GLN A 925 -36.86 -2.57 25.26
C GLN A 925 -37.45 -1.18 24.95
N LEU A 926 -38.34 -1.08 23.97
CA LEU A 926 -39.06 0.17 23.71
C LEU A 926 -40.19 0.34 24.72
N ALA A 927 -40.18 1.49 25.41
CA ALA A 927 -41.28 1.88 26.29
C ALA A 927 -42.52 2.29 25.47
N VAL A 928 -43.71 2.06 26.01
CA VAL A 928 -44.95 2.56 25.41
C VAL A 928 -44.96 4.10 25.48
N SER A 929 -45.08 4.76 24.33
CA SER A 929 -45.28 6.21 24.25
C SER A 929 -46.76 6.53 24.54
N PRO A 930 -47.08 7.59 25.31
CA PRO A 930 -48.47 7.89 25.62
C PRO A 930 -49.28 8.17 24.34
N SER A 931 -50.39 7.47 24.19
CA SER A 931 -51.17 7.46 22.96
C SER A 931 -52.67 7.30 23.22
N VAL A 932 -53.47 7.83 22.30
CA VAL A 932 -54.94 7.76 22.32
C VAL A 932 -55.43 7.23 20.99
N THR A 933 -56.04 6.04 21.02
CA THR A 933 -56.74 5.43 19.89
C THR A 933 -58.22 5.74 19.99
N THR A 934 -58.80 6.39 18.99
CA THR A 934 -60.22 6.73 18.96
C THR A 934 -60.92 6.02 17.80
N THR A 935 -61.69 4.99 18.13
CA THR A 935 -62.52 4.27 17.15
C THR A 935 -63.84 5.00 16.98
N VAL A 936 -64.08 5.57 15.81
CA VAL A 936 -65.33 6.27 15.49
C VAL A 936 -66.30 5.34 14.78
N THR A 937 -67.40 4.99 15.47
CA THR A 937 -68.45 4.09 14.96
C THR A 937 -69.56 4.88 14.26
N GLY A 938 -70.16 4.33 13.21
CA GLY A 938 -71.30 4.97 12.51
C GLY A 938 -70.95 5.98 11.40
N LEU A 939 -69.68 6.03 10.97
CA LEU A 939 -69.28 6.60 9.68
C LEU A 939 -69.79 5.69 8.53
N ALA A 940 -70.00 6.24 7.34
CA ALA A 940 -70.43 5.51 6.14
C ALA A 940 -69.33 5.46 5.06
N ALA A 941 -69.28 4.34 4.31
CA ALA A 941 -68.20 4.02 3.38
C ALA A 941 -68.42 4.47 1.91
N ALA A 942 -69.49 5.22 1.61
CA ALA A 942 -70.06 5.25 0.27
C ALA A 942 -69.88 6.59 -0.48
N GLY A 943 -69.05 6.57 -1.53
CA GLY A 943 -68.98 7.62 -2.56
C GLY A 943 -67.76 8.54 -2.46
N TRP A 944 -67.77 9.62 -3.25
CA TRP A 944 -66.71 10.64 -3.26
C TRP A 944 -66.75 11.54 -2.01
N ASP A 945 -67.86 11.53 -1.27
CA ASP A 945 -68.00 12.13 0.07
C ASP A 945 -67.87 11.03 1.14
N SER A 946 -66.67 10.52 1.37
CA SER A 946 -66.43 9.58 2.47
C SER A 946 -66.54 10.30 3.82
N ASP A 947 -67.45 9.84 4.70
CA ASP A 947 -67.56 10.35 6.07
C ASP A 947 -66.21 10.23 6.79
N TYR A 948 -65.78 11.31 7.44
CA TYR A 948 -64.63 11.30 8.34
C TYR A 948 -64.93 12.05 9.63
N ALA A 949 -64.09 11.80 10.64
CA ALA A 949 -64.13 12.52 11.90
C ALA A 949 -62.74 13.02 12.26
N VAL A 950 -62.64 14.24 12.78
CA VAL A 950 -61.42 14.80 13.34
C VAL A 950 -61.52 14.71 14.86
N VAL A 951 -60.61 13.96 15.48
CA VAL A 951 -60.51 13.79 16.92
C VAL A 951 -59.51 14.80 17.47
N ASN A 952 -59.97 15.64 18.39
CA ASN A 952 -59.19 16.75 18.94
C ASN A 952 -59.00 16.58 20.46
N LEU A 953 -57.75 16.60 20.91
CA LEU A 953 -57.39 16.64 22.32
C LEU A 953 -57.11 18.07 22.74
N TYR A 954 -57.96 18.63 23.60
CA TYR A 954 -57.85 19.98 24.13
C TYR A 954 -57.17 19.99 25.49
N GLN A 955 -56.32 20.99 25.73
CA GLN A 955 -55.76 21.29 27.05
C GLN A 955 -55.67 22.81 27.22
N GLY A 956 -56.20 23.33 28.33
CA GLY A 956 -56.26 24.78 28.57
C GLY A 956 -57.13 25.55 27.58
N GLY A 957 -58.09 24.88 26.92
CA GLY A 957 -58.98 25.50 25.91
C GLY A 957 -58.43 25.55 24.48
N SER A 958 -57.19 25.07 24.24
CA SER A 958 -56.61 24.96 22.90
C SER A 958 -56.46 23.50 22.47
N ILE A 959 -56.63 23.22 21.18
CA ILE A 959 -56.27 21.92 20.59
C ILE A 959 -54.75 21.75 20.75
N LYS A 960 -54.33 20.62 21.32
CA LYS A 960 -52.91 20.21 21.43
C LYS A 960 -52.56 19.15 20.40
N TYR A 961 -53.50 18.24 20.14
CA TYR A 961 -53.34 17.16 19.19
C TYR A 961 -54.64 16.97 18.40
N SER A 962 -54.52 16.59 17.13
CA SER A 962 -55.63 16.39 16.21
C SER A 962 -55.28 15.23 15.28
N GLU A 963 -56.22 14.32 15.01
CA GLU A 963 -56.03 13.22 14.05
C GLU A 963 -57.36 12.78 13.41
N TYR A 964 -57.28 12.26 12.19
CA TYR A 964 -58.43 11.83 11.40
C TYR A 964 -58.81 10.36 11.64
N SER A 965 -60.11 10.09 11.69
CA SER A 965 -60.71 8.75 11.69
C SER A 965 -61.64 8.62 10.47
N TRP A 966 -61.52 7.50 9.77
CA TRP A 966 -62.25 7.20 8.53
C TRP A 966 -63.08 5.93 8.73
N TYR A 967 -63.94 5.57 7.77
CA TYR A 967 -64.66 4.29 7.84
C TYR A 967 -63.68 3.10 7.99
N GLY A 968 -63.78 2.39 9.11
CA GLY A 968 -62.92 1.24 9.44
C GLY A 968 -61.54 1.59 10.01
N ALA A 969 -61.18 2.87 10.14
CA ALA A 969 -59.87 3.32 10.64
C ALA A 969 -60.00 4.25 11.85
N ALA A 970 -59.38 3.88 12.98
CA ALA A 970 -59.34 4.70 14.18
C ALA A 970 -58.38 5.90 14.01
N ALA A 971 -58.70 7.03 14.64
CA ALA A 971 -57.73 8.12 14.80
C ALA A 971 -56.72 7.72 15.88
N PHE A 972 -55.44 7.71 15.53
CA PHE A 972 -54.36 7.28 16.45
C PHE A 972 -53.39 8.41 16.73
N ILE A 973 -53.55 9.04 17.90
CA ILE A 973 -52.69 10.13 18.36
C ILE A 973 -51.58 9.53 19.23
N LYS A 974 -50.32 9.81 18.91
CA LYS A 974 -49.13 9.34 19.63
C LYS A 974 -48.30 10.50 20.18
N ASP A 975 -47.33 10.17 21.04
CA ASP A 975 -46.38 11.12 21.65
C ASP A 975 -47.08 12.27 22.42
N ILE A 976 -48.15 11.90 23.12
CA ILE A 976 -48.95 12.82 23.92
C ILE A 976 -48.21 13.12 25.22
N ALA A 977 -48.06 14.39 25.58
CA ALA A 977 -47.48 14.76 26.86
C ALA A 977 -48.39 14.30 28.01
N PRO A 978 -47.88 13.75 29.13
CA PRO A 978 -48.74 13.38 30.25
C PRO A 978 -49.54 14.57 30.81
N GLY A 979 -50.84 14.37 31.02
CA GLY A 979 -51.76 15.40 31.49
C GLY A 979 -53.23 15.05 31.27
N THR A 980 -54.11 15.92 31.74
CA THR A 980 -55.56 15.82 31.48
C THR A 980 -55.90 16.51 30.15
N TYR A 981 -56.68 15.83 29.30
CA TYR A 981 -57.14 16.33 28.01
C TYR A 981 -58.65 16.19 27.87
N GLN A 982 -59.31 17.18 27.27
CA GLN A 982 -60.72 17.11 26.90
C GLN A 982 -60.84 16.61 25.45
N VAL A 983 -61.66 15.59 25.20
CA VAL A 983 -61.75 14.93 23.88
C VAL A 983 -63.00 15.36 23.12
N ALA A 984 -62.83 16.12 22.04
CA ALA A 984 -63.91 16.42 21.11
C ALA A 984 -63.75 15.65 19.80
N VAL A 985 -64.87 15.25 19.20
CA VAL A 985 -64.93 14.61 17.88
C VAL A 985 -65.77 15.49 16.96
N THR A 986 -65.15 15.98 15.89
CA THR A 986 -65.80 16.77 14.84
C THR A 986 -66.12 15.86 13.67
N TYR A 987 -67.40 15.68 13.35
CA TYR A 987 -67.86 14.83 12.26
C TYR A 987 -68.03 15.67 10.99
N HIS A 988 -67.53 15.14 9.87
CA HIS A 988 -67.58 15.73 8.54
C HIS A 988 -68.39 14.79 7.63
N ARG A 989 -69.57 15.23 7.20
CA ARG A 989 -70.50 14.46 6.35
C ARG A 989 -71.04 15.39 5.25
N GLY A 990 -70.46 15.33 4.06
CA GLY A 990 -70.69 16.33 3.01
C GLY A 990 -70.35 17.74 3.52
N THR A 991 -71.31 18.67 3.44
CA THR A 991 -71.17 20.03 3.98
C THR A 991 -71.55 20.17 5.47
N GLU A 992 -72.03 19.11 6.13
CA GLU A 992 -72.42 19.15 7.54
C GLU A 992 -71.20 18.93 8.46
N LEU A 993 -70.90 19.94 9.28
CA LEU A 993 -69.83 19.93 10.27
C LEU A 993 -70.43 20.05 11.68
N LYS A 994 -70.21 19.05 12.54
CA LYS A 994 -70.68 19.09 13.94
C LYS A 994 -69.66 18.50 14.90
N ALA A 995 -69.32 19.25 15.95
CA ALA A 995 -68.41 18.83 17.02
C ALA A 995 -69.18 18.47 18.30
N TYR A 996 -68.74 17.40 18.96
CA TYR A 996 -69.31 16.90 20.22
C TYR A 996 -68.20 16.46 21.18
N TRP A 997 -68.43 16.55 22.48
CA TRP A 997 -67.55 15.92 23.47
C TRP A 997 -67.79 14.40 23.50
N TRP A 998 -66.71 13.64 23.64
CA TRP A 998 -66.68 12.18 23.39
C TRP A 998 -67.79 11.37 24.11
N ASN A 999 -68.17 11.71 25.35
CA ASN A 999 -69.22 11.01 26.09
C ASN A 999 -70.67 11.50 25.80
N GLY A 1000 -70.92 12.08 24.62
CA GLY A 1000 -72.28 12.42 24.16
C GLY A 1000 -72.81 13.76 24.67
N GLY A 1001 -71.94 14.61 25.22
CA GLY A 1001 -72.28 15.94 25.69
C GLY A 1001 -72.44 16.98 24.57
N THR A 1002 -73.32 17.97 24.80
CA THR A 1002 -73.23 19.25 24.06
C THR A 1002 -72.07 20.09 24.62
N TYR A 1003 -71.74 21.21 23.98
CA TYR A 1003 -70.52 22.02 24.23
C TYR A 1003 -70.15 22.32 25.70
N ALA A 1004 -71.09 22.24 26.65
CA ALA A 1004 -70.86 22.46 28.08
C ALA A 1004 -70.27 21.25 28.85
N ASP A 1005 -70.48 20.01 28.41
CA ASP A 1005 -70.18 18.79 29.18
C ASP A 1005 -68.80 18.21 28.84
N ARG A 1006 -67.81 18.46 29.71
CA ARG A 1006 -66.40 18.09 29.47
C ARG A 1006 -66.17 16.59 29.62
N SER A 1007 -65.82 15.93 28.52
CA SER A 1007 -65.32 14.55 28.51
C SER A 1007 -63.79 14.55 28.63
N GLU A 1008 -63.27 14.30 29.83
CA GLU A 1008 -61.83 14.33 30.12
C GLU A 1008 -61.21 12.93 30.19
N ILE A 1009 -60.01 12.79 29.61
CA ILE A 1009 -59.11 11.66 29.77
C ILE A 1009 -57.85 12.13 30.52
N VAL A 1010 -57.31 11.28 31.38
CA VAL A 1010 -56.01 11.51 32.04
C VAL A 1010 -55.00 10.61 31.37
N VAL A 1011 -54.07 11.20 30.61
CA VAL A 1011 -52.97 10.50 29.94
C VAL A 1011 -51.76 10.52 30.87
N ARG A 1012 -51.27 9.36 31.29
CA ARG A 1012 -50.04 9.21 32.08
C ARG A 1012 -48.88 8.74 31.20
N ALA A 1013 -47.67 8.79 31.74
CA ALA A 1013 -46.52 8.17 31.09
C ALA A 1013 -46.75 6.66 30.93
N GLY A 1014 -46.61 6.13 29.71
CA GLY A 1014 -46.87 4.73 29.38
C GLY A 1014 -48.32 4.39 29.00
N ASP A 1015 -49.26 5.33 29.06
CA ASP A 1015 -50.68 5.04 28.80
C ASP A 1015 -50.97 4.91 27.29
N SER A 1016 -51.51 3.75 26.88
CA SER A 1016 -52.12 3.56 25.55
C SER A 1016 -53.65 3.49 25.70
N ILE A 1017 -54.31 4.63 25.70
CA ILE A 1017 -55.75 4.77 25.96
C ILE A 1017 -56.54 4.47 24.69
N SER A 1018 -57.54 3.60 24.80
CA SER A 1018 -58.50 3.34 23.71
C SER A 1018 -59.88 3.86 24.09
N ILE A 1019 -60.47 4.68 23.22
CA ILE A 1019 -61.81 5.24 23.39
C ILE A 1019 -62.67 4.98 22.15
N VAL A 1020 -63.98 4.89 22.34
CA VAL A 1020 -64.95 4.62 21.27
C VAL A 1020 -65.94 5.78 21.20
N ALA A 1021 -65.97 6.48 20.07
CA ALA A 1021 -66.94 7.51 19.78
C ALA A 1021 -68.05 6.95 18.87
N LYS A 1022 -69.26 7.52 18.96
CA LYS A 1022 -70.38 7.15 18.10
C LYS A 1022 -70.89 8.36 17.32
N ALA A 1023 -70.78 8.29 16.00
CA ALA A 1023 -71.38 9.25 15.09
C ALA A 1023 -72.90 9.24 15.28
N ILE A 1024 -73.49 10.44 15.37
CA ILE A 1024 -74.92 10.60 15.59
C ILE A 1024 -75.65 10.33 14.27
N THR A 1025 -76.59 9.38 14.29
CA THR A 1025 -77.55 9.14 13.22
C THR A 1025 -78.53 10.30 13.11
N ARG A 1026 -78.97 10.64 11.88
CA ARG A 1026 -80.01 11.65 11.58
C ARG A 1026 -81.08 11.71 12.66
N VAL A 1027 -81.23 12.87 13.31
CA VAL A 1027 -82.57 13.30 13.72
C VAL A 1027 -83.30 13.63 12.41
N ALA A 1028 -84.31 12.83 12.06
CA ALA A 1028 -85.09 13.07 10.85
C ALA A 1028 -85.78 14.44 10.94
N PRO A 1029 -85.88 15.22 9.84
CA PRO A 1029 -86.71 16.43 9.84
C PRO A 1029 -88.15 16.05 10.16
N ALA A 1030 -88.76 16.76 11.10
CA ALA A 1030 -90.17 16.58 11.40
C ALA A 1030 -91.03 17.16 10.26
N GLY A 1031 -91.85 16.31 9.62
CA GLY A 1031 -92.95 16.77 8.77
C GLY A 1031 -92.91 16.26 7.33
N ALA A 1032 -94.06 15.74 6.90
CA ALA A 1032 -94.32 15.29 5.54
C ALA A 1032 -94.39 16.43 4.51
N ARG A 1033 -94.10 16.08 3.24
CA ARG A 1033 -94.40 16.85 2.00
C ARG A 1033 -93.62 18.17 1.85
N LEU A 1034 -93.34 18.66 0.64
CA LEU A 1034 -94.00 18.46 -0.66
C LEU A 1034 -93.03 18.77 -1.85
N VAL A 1035 -93.46 18.40 -3.06
CA VAL A 1035 -92.98 18.85 -4.40
C VAL A 1035 -91.68 18.22 -4.93
N ARG A 1036 -91.67 18.06 -6.27
CA ARG A 1036 -90.64 17.49 -7.14
C ARG A 1036 -89.46 18.42 -7.34
#